data_AF-A0A2H9PV99-F1
#
_entry.id   AF-A0A2H9PV99-F1
#
_cell.length_a   1.000
_cell.length_b   1.000
_cell.length_c   1.000
_cell.angle_alpha   90.00
_cell.angle_beta   90.00
_cell.angle_gamma   90.00
#
_symmetry.space_group_name_H-M   'P 1'
#
loop_
_entity.id
_entity.type
_entity.pdbx_description
1 polymer ?
#
loop_
_entity_poly.entity_id
_entity_poly.type
_entity_poly.pdbx_seq_one_letter_code
_entity_poly.pdbx_strand_id
1 'polypeptide(L)'
;EDVREKRDEMLGRERAIAAKEHELTRREQALADEVSGRKTREQEVAQKESALSQLEDQLERQQEKYAAWEKELAKRETTVAAREHEAAEALQKLSGRKQDIIDDLSQGIADREAELREREAELKDDLKELKTQQKQLADQESDLRNLEAELQGQEDHIKEREDALEHKVAGMLAKEKSLSQLQKDIEMAKQKLDAREQALRQAAEQEKHFLQLKKEAEQQRQDMLKNEELLQRSLETLAAREQDLKARESELASLDNQVLMHQKLLDAREKELEESEQRMQAMLQKVEQATAGVAAQEAALKKKEQDLQGIEKKKDALDTTIKTEEGKLKAMASQLADKEATLQKERRALADLRLELDERQRVLDGRDNALAEKDAEVTRVQLDIDGKLKEALELEESVKARVEQRKADAEREMSRKLDEVARLESVLKKELDDVEARERKVQRAKEAIMDIEKLEADLKRLDTIYQNKSKELELLDSHVKARQEDFRAREERMAAREQELERQLNLVLGIRDQLKPAHIPDTPAVKMGEARSAARRAHTKQHRDGSSPAASSEGPVVSHSHPSRPALSKSLRGQAKSIQAMLEQCEDYVRLGKLEDARDLYERVSAVLDTARINKAQKREFFVQASELYNEIHMGMMGE
;
A
#
# COMPACT_ATOMS: atom_id res chain seq x y z
N GLU A 1 -21.50 158.08 -64.90
CA GLU A 1 -21.65 157.19 -63.72
C GLU A 1 -20.47 156.24 -63.51
N ASP A 2 -19.85 155.82 -64.62
CA ASP A 2 -18.64 155.02 -64.89
C ASP A 2 -17.77 154.56 -63.71
N VAL A 3 -17.39 155.45 -62.79
CA VAL A 3 -16.52 155.12 -61.66
C VAL A 3 -17.25 154.26 -60.61
N ARG A 4 -18.58 154.42 -60.45
CA ARG A 4 -19.39 153.50 -59.65
C ARG A 4 -19.59 152.17 -60.35
N GLU A 5 -19.98 152.20 -61.61
CA GLU A 5 -20.22 150.99 -62.42
C GLU A 5 -18.99 150.09 -62.49
N LYS A 6 -17.79 150.64 -62.76
CA LYS A 6 -16.53 149.90 -62.70
C LYS A 6 -16.17 149.40 -61.30
N ARG A 7 -16.57 150.12 -60.24
CA ARG A 7 -16.37 149.65 -58.86
C ARG A 7 -17.28 148.48 -58.53
N ASP A 8 -18.53 148.52 -58.97
CA ASP A 8 -19.51 147.46 -58.75
C ASP A 8 -19.19 146.23 -59.63
N GLU A 9 -18.64 146.42 -60.84
CA GLU A 9 -18.00 145.35 -61.60
C GLU A 9 -16.81 144.73 -60.85
N MET A 10 -15.89 145.53 -60.31
CA MET A 10 -14.74 145.00 -59.55
C MET A 10 -15.20 144.26 -58.30
N LEU A 11 -16.15 144.79 -57.53
CA LEU A 11 -16.75 144.11 -56.38
C LEU A 11 -17.47 142.81 -56.80
N GLY A 12 -18.08 142.78 -57.98
CA GLY A 12 -18.62 141.55 -58.59
C GLY A 12 -17.54 140.52 -58.92
N ARG A 13 -16.41 140.96 -59.49
CA ARG A 13 -15.25 140.11 -59.79
C ARG A 13 -14.55 139.62 -58.52
N GLU A 14 -14.37 140.47 -57.52
CA GLU A 14 -13.81 140.11 -56.19
C GLU A 14 -14.70 139.07 -55.50
N ARG A 15 -16.02 139.23 -55.51
CA ARG A 15 -16.96 138.21 -54.99
C ARG A 15 -16.88 136.91 -55.79
N ALA A 16 -16.73 136.98 -57.12
CA ALA A 16 -16.57 135.79 -57.97
C ALA A 16 -15.22 135.10 -57.78
N ILE A 17 -14.16 135.84 -57.44
CA ILE A 17 -12.84 135.31 -57.06
C ILE A 17 -12.95 134.64 -55.68
N ALA A 18 -13.45 135.33 -54.65
CA ALA A 18 -13.63 134.76 -53.31
C ALA A 18 -14.56 133.52 -53.31
N ALA A 19 -15.60 133.49 -54.17
CA ALA A 19 -16.43 132.31 -54.36
C ALA A 19 -15.65 131.13 -54.98
N LYS A 20 -14.77 131.39 -55.97
CA LYS A 20 -13.87 130.39 -56.55
C LYS A 20 -12.77 129.96 -55.59
N GLU A 21 -12.25 130.84 -54.75
CA GLU A 21 -11.28 130.52 -53.71
C GLU A 21 -11.92 129.59 -52.67
N HIS A 22 -13.13 129.91 -52.17
CA HIS A 22 -13.89 129.00 -51.32
C HIS A 22 -14.25 127.67 -52.00
N GLU A 23 -14.50 127.66 -53.31
CA GLU A 23 -14.70 126.41 -54.07
C GLU A 23 -13.39 125.61 -54.19
N LEU A 24 -12.25 126.27 -54.44
CA LEU A 24 -10.93 125.66 -54.46
C LEU A 24 -10.56 125.08 -53.10
N THR A 25 -10.69 125.81 -52.01
CA THR A 25 -10.41 125.28 -50.65
C THR A 25 -11.30 124.08 -50.32
N ARG A 26 -12.58 124.09 -50.74
CA ARG A 26 -13.46 122.91 -50.60
C ARG A 26 -12.99 121.72 -51.45
N ARG A 27 -12.51 121.96 -52.67
CA ARG A 27 -11.94 120.91 -53.54
C ARG A 27 -10.61 120.39 -53.00
N GLU A 28 -9.73 121.25 -52.49
CA GLU A 28 -8.47 120.89 -51.83
C GLU A 28 -8.71 120.05 -50.57
N GLN A 29 -9.68 120.45 -49.74
CA GLN A 29 -10.05 119.68 -48.55
C GLN A 29 -10.69 118.34 -48.93
N ALA A 30 -11.61 118.29 -49.89
CA ALA A 30 -12.16 117.03 -50.40
C ALA A 30 -11.09 116.12 -51.04
N LEU A 31 -10.07 116.69 -51.70
CA LEU A 31 -8.93 115.94 -52.22
C LEU A 31 -8.00 115.43 -51.10
N ALA A 32 -7.82 116.18 -50.01
CA ALA A 32 -7.10 115.70 -48.83
C ALA A 32 -7.86 114.56 -48.11
N ASP A 33 -9.18 114.66 -48.03
CA ASP A 33 -10.06 113.61 -47.51
C ASP A 33 -10.03 112.37 -48.43
N GLU A 34 -10.02 112.54 -49.76
CA GLU A 34 -9.81 111.44 -50.71
C GLU A 34 -8.42 110.81 -50.58
N VAL A 35 -7.35 111.59 -50.47
CA VAL A 35 -5.97 111.08 -50.36
C VAL A 35 -5.76 110.34 -49.05
N SER A 36 -6.28 110.86 -47.93
CA SER A 36 -6.26 110.14 -46.66
C SER A 36 -7.11 108.87 -46.70
N GLY A 37 -8.30 108.91 -47.31
CA GLY A 37 -9.14 107.73 -47.55
C GLY A 37 -8.50 106.67 -48.44
N ARG A 38 -7.75 107.07 -49.48
CA ARG A 38 -6.94 106.16 -50.31
C ARG A 38 -5.82 105.53 -49.49
N LYS A 39 -5.07 106.32 -48.71
CA LYS A 39 -4.00 105.82 -47.84
C LYS A 39 -4.49 104.80 -46.79
N THR A 40 -5.68 105.01 -46.22
CA THR A 40 -6.31 104.01 -45.33
C THR A 40 -6.64 102.72 -46.07
N ARG A 41 -7.19 102.81 -47.30
CA ARG A 41 -7.48 101.64 -48.14
C ARG A 41 -6.22 100.90 -48.58
N GLU A 42 -5.13 101.60 -48.89
CA GLU A 42 -3.82 101.01 -49.18
C GLU A 42 -3.29 100.21 -47.97
N GLN A 43 -3.44 100.75 -46.75
CA GLN A 43 -3.09 100.05 -45.51
C GLN A 43 -3.98 98.82 -45.27
N GLU A 44 -5.29 98.91 -45.52
CA GLU A 44 -6.20 97.75 -45.46
C GLU A 44 -5.85 96.67 -46.49
N VAL A 45 -5.46 97.06 -47.71
CA VAL A 45 -5.06 96.12 -48.77
C VAL A 45 -3.78 95.40 -48.37
N ALA A 46 -2.74 96.12 -47.94
CA ALA A 46 -1.49 95.51 -47.47
C ALA A 46 -1.70 94.56 -46.27
N GLN A 47 -2.64 94.87 -45.35
CA GLN A 47 -3.03 93.96 -44.27
C GLN A 47 -3.74 92.71 -44.79
N LYS A 48 -4.64 92.84 -45.79
CA LYS A 48 -5.35 91.71 -46.41
C LYS A 48 -4.39 90.83 -47.22
N GLU A 49 -3.45 91.41 -47.94
CA GLU A 49 -2.38 90.68 -48.66
C GLU A 49 -1.48 89.90 -47.69
N SER A 50 -1.06 90.52 -46.58
CA SER A 50 -0.29 89.83 -45.54
C SER A 50 -1.08 88.68 -44.88
N ALA A 51 -2.39 88.86 -44.65
CA ALA A 51 -3.26 87.82 -44.11
C ALA A 51 -3.50 86.67 -45.11
N LEU A 52 -3.62 86.96 -46.41
CA LEU A 52 -3.74 85.96 -47.47
C LEU A 52 -2.47 85.11 -47.58
N SER A 53 -1.29 85.75 -47.63
CA SER A 53 0.00 85.05 -47.62
C SER A 53 0.15 84.13 -46.40
N GLN A 54 -0.29 84.56 -45.21
CA GLN A 54 -0.29 83.71 -44.00
C GLN A 54 -1.28 82.53 -44.07
N LEU A 55 -2.35 82.63 -44.85
CA LEU A 55 -3.31 81.54 -45.08
C LEU A 55 -2.80 80.56 -46.15
N GLU A 56 -2.10 81.05 -47.18
CA GLU A 56 -1.40 80.22 -48.18
C GLU A 56 -0.30 79.38 -47.51
N ASP A 57 0.57 80.01 -46.70
CA ASP A 57 1.55 79.39 -45.81
C ASP A 57 0.95 78.27 -44.93
N GLN A 58 -0.26 78.49 -44.42
CA GLN A 58 -0.97 77.52 -43.59
C GLN A 58 -1.56 76.38 -44.41
N LEU A 59 -2.10 76.67 -45.59
CA LEU A 59 -2.69 75.66 -46.48
C LEU A 59 -1.64 74.69 -47.01
N GLU A 60 -0.48 75.19 -47.44
CA GLU A 60 0.66 74.38 -47.88
C GLU A 60 1.13 73.44 -46.76
N ARG A 61 1.35 73.97 -45.55
CA ARG A 61 1.70 73.18 -44.35
C ARG A 61 0.63 72.19 -43.90
N GLN A 62 -0.61 72.28 -44.38
CA GLN A 62 -1.62 71.23 -44.18
C GLN A 62 -1.56 70.20 -45.31
N GLN A 63 -1.38 70.61 -46.56
CA GLN A 63 -1.18 69.70 -47.71
C GLN A 63 0.04 68.79 -47.49
N GLU A 64 1.16 69.33 -46.99
CA GLU A 64 2.33 68.53 -46.61
C GLU A 64 2.01 67.45 -45.56
N LYS A 65 1.19 67.78 -44.55
CA LYS A 65 0.78 66.83 -43.50
C LYS A 65 -0.15 65.75 -44.04
N TYR A 66 -1.10 66.10 -44.89
CA TYR A 66 -1.95 65.11 -45.56
C TYR A 66 -1.12 64.17 -46.43
N ALA A 67 -0.22 64.69 -47.26
CA ALA A 67 0.68 63.86 -48.08
C ALA A 67 1.65 63.01 -47.24
N ALA A 68 2.02 63.44 -46.03
CA ALA A 68 2.78 62.63 -45.07
C ALA A 68 1.92 61.52 -44.42
N TRP A 69 0.66 61.82 -44.08
CA TRP A 69 -0.30 60.83 -43.55
C TRP A 69 -0.70 59.78 -44.59
N GLU A 70 -0.89 60.15 -45.86
CA GLU A 70 -1.14 59.21 -46.96
C GLU A 70 0.02 58.22 -47.14
N LYS A 71 1.26 58.73 -47.14
CA LYS A 71 2.48 57.89 -47.20
C LYS A 71 2.64 56.98 -45.99
N GLU A 72 2.15 57.40 -44.82
CA GLU A 72 2.17 56.60 -43.60
C GLU A 72 1.03 55.57 -43.56
N LEU A 73 -0.14 55.89 -44.12
CA LEU A 73 -1.28 54.98 -44.29
C LEU A 73 -0.91 53.84 -45.24
N ALA A 74 -0.33 54.14 -46.41
CA ALA A 74 0.09 53.12 -47.39
C ALA A 74 1.13 52.13 -46.84
N LYS A 75 2.04 52.58 -45.95
CA LYS A 75 2.95 51.68 -45.20
C LYS A 75 2.21 50.77 -44.24
N ARG A 76 1.16 51.27 -43.58
CA ARG A 76 0.35 50.49 -42.63
C ARG A 76 -0.49 49.45 -43.36
N GLU A 77 -1.10 49.82 -44.48
CA GLU A 77 -1.85 48.90 -45.35
C GLU A 77 -0.96 47.75 -45.84
N THR A 78 0.24 48.04 -46.36
CA THR A 78 1.20 46.99 -46.76
C THR A 78 1.70 46.15 -45.58
N THR A 79 1.88 46.74 -44.39
CA THR A 79 2.23 45.99 -43.16
C THR A 79 1.09 45.09 -42.67
N VAL A 80 -0.17 45.52 -42.82
CA VAL A 80 -1.36 44.74 -42.48
C VAL A 80 -1.51 43.58 -43.45
N ALA A 81 -1.45 43.82 -44.76
CA ALA A 81 -1.54 42.77 -45.78
C ALA A 81 -0.45 41.69 -45.62
N ALA A 82 0.78 42.08 -45.27
CA ALA A 82 1.84 41.13 -44.95
C ALA A 82 1.50 40.25 -43.74
N ARG A 83 0.96 40.83 -42.66
CA ARG A 83 0.54 40.09 -41.46
C ARG A 83 -0.68 39.19 -41.70
N GLU A 84 -1.60 39.61 -42.56
CA GLU A 84 -2.74 38.78 -42.98
C GLU A 84 -2.26 37.54 -43.76
N HIS A 85 -1.25 37.70 -44.62
CA HIS A 85 -0.60 36.59 -45.31
C HIS A 85 0.15 35.65 -44.35
N GLU A 86 0.96 36.20 -43.43
CA GLU A 86 1.65 35.42 -42.38
C GLU A 86 0.66 34.64 -41.49
N ALA A 87 -0.47 35.25 -41.12
CA ALA A 87 -1.52 34.61 -40.36
C ALA A 87 -2.23 33.49 -41.14
N ALA A 88 -2.50 33.70 -42.44
CA ALA A 88 -3.07 32.67 -43.31
C ALA A 88 -2.14 31.46 -43.46
N GLU A 89 -0.83 31.69 -43.68
CA GLU A 89 0.18 30.62 -43.68
C GLU A 89 0.25 29.88 -42.34
N ALA A 90 0.22 30.60 -41.22
CA ALA A 90 0.24 30.00 -39.89
C ALA A 90 -0.99 29.11 -39.64
N LEU A 91 -2.19 29.57 -40.03
CA LEU A 91 -3.42 28.79 -39.94
C LEU A 91 -3.37 27.53 -40.84
N GLN A 92 -2.83 27.64 -42.06
CA GLN A 92 -2.66 26.48 -42.94
C GLN A 92 -1.68 25.45 -42.34
N LYS A 93 -0.55 25.90 -41.79
CA LYS A 93 0.46 25.03 -41.14
C LYS A 93 -0.07 24.38 -39.86
N LEU A 94 -0.92 25.08 -39.09
CA LEU A 94 -1.63 24.52 -37.95
C LEU A 94 -2.70 23.50 -38.37
N SER A 95 -3.42 23.75 -39.46
CA SER A 95 -4.41 22.82 -39.99
C SER A 95 -3.77 21.53 -40.52
N GLY A 96 -2.62 21.62 -41.18
CA GLY A 96 -1.83 20.44 -41.59
C GLY A 96 -1.40 19.61 -40.39
N ARG A 97 -0.67 20.23 -39.44
CA ARG A 97 -0.25 19.56 -38.19
C ARG A 97 -1.39 18.95 -37.39
N LYS A 98 -2.57 19.56 -37.39
CA LYS A 98 -3.76 18.99 -36.75
C LYS A 98 -4.21 17.71 -37.44
N GLN A 99 -4.16 17.66 -38.77
CA GLN A 99 -4.49 16.45 -39.52
C GLN A 99 -3.42 15.37 -39.31
N ASP A 100 -2.13 15.71 -39.41
CA ASP A 100 -1.01 14.79 -39.15
C ASP A 100 -1.19 14.09 -37.78
N ILE A 101 -1.48 14.86 -36.72
CA ILE A 101 -1.73 14.34 -35.36
C ILE A 101 -3.00 13.48 -35.28
N ILE A 102 -4.05 13.79 -36.03
CA ILE A 102 -5.27 12.98 -36.08
C ILE A 102 -5.00 11.64 -36.76
N ASP A 103 -4.23 11.63 -37.84
CA ASP A 103 -3.92 10.43 -38.61
C ASP A 103 -2.96 9.52 -37.83
N ASP A 104 -1.90 10.07 -37.23
CA ASP A 104 -0.97 9.36 -36.33
C ASP A 104 -1.71 8.70 -35.15
N LEU A 105 -2.61 9.45 -34.47
CA LEU A 105 -3.40 8.92 -33.35
C LEU A 105 -4.41 7.88 -33.80
N SER A 106 -5.02 8.04 -34.98
CA SER A 106 -5.99 7.07 -35.52
C SER A 106 -5.32 5.76 -35.88
N GLN A 107 -4.12 5.80 -36.48
CA GLN A 107 -3.32 4.61 -36.77
C GLN A 107 -2.87 3.93 -35.47
N GLY A 108 -2.32 4.70 -34.51
CA GLY A 108 -1.90 4.16 -33.22
C GLY A 108 -3.03 3.54 -32.39
N ILE A 109 -4.27 4.02 -32.54
CA ILE A 109 -5.46 3.37 -31.95
C ILE A 109 -5.78 2.06 -32.69
N ALA A 110 -5.79 2.05 -34.03
CA ALA A 110 -6.09 0.86 -34.83
C ALA A 110 -5.09 -0.29 -34.57
N ASP A 111 -3.79 0.03 -34.49
CA ASP A 111 -2.74 -0.94 -34.15
C ASP A 111 -2.94 -1.50 -32.73
N ARG A 112 -3.33 -0.63 -31.78
CA ARG A 112 -3.58 -1.04 -30.40
C ARG A 112 -4.84 -1.91 -30.24
N GLU A 113 -5.87 -1.69 -31.05
CA GLU A 113 -7.02 -2.59 -31.11
C GLU A 113 -6.66 -3.96 -31.73
N ALA A 114 -5.74 -4.01 -32.69
CA ALA A 114 -5.26 -5.27 -33.26
C ALA A 114 -4.48 -6.09 -32.20
N GLU A 115 -3.54 -5.46 -31.49
CA GLU A 115 -2.82 -6.03 -30.34
C GLU A 115 -3.75 -6.60 -29.25
N LEU A 116 -4.91 -5.97 -29.02
CA LEU A 116 -5.87 -6.42 -28.02
C LEU A 116 -6.70 -7.61 -28.51
N ARG A 117 -7.13 -7.61 -29.78
CA ARG A 117 -7.85 -8.74 -30.40
C ARG A 117 -6.99 -10.00 -30.49
N GLU A 118 -5.69 -9.86 -30.68
CA GLU A 118 -4.73 -10.97 -30.67
C GLU A 118 -4.63 -11.59 -29.27
N ARG A 119 -4.40 -10.78 -28.23
CA ARG A 119 -4.37 -11.24 -26.82
C ARG A 119 -5.71 -11.82 -26.35
N GLU A 120 -6.84 -11.29 -26.81
CA GLU A 120 -8.17 -11.88 -26.54
C GLU A 120 -8.35 -13.26 -27.19
N ALA A 121 -7.66 -13.54 -28.30
CA ALA A 121 -7.65 -14.86 -28.93
C ALA A 121 -6.71 -15.84 -28.19
N GLU A 122 -5.51 -15.40 -27.81
CA GLU A 122 -4.56 -16.19 -27.00
C GLU A 122 -5.21 -16.65 -25.68
N LEU A 123 -5.70 -15.72 -24.86
CA LEU A 123 -6.33 -16.00 -23.57
C LEU A 123 -7.57 -16.92 -23.69
N LYS A 124 -8.25 -16.89 -24.83
CA LYS A 124 -9.41 -17.75 -25.11
C LYS A 124 -9.01 -19.18 -25.47
N ASP A 125 -7.79 -19.39 -25.96
CA ASP A 125 -7.27 -20.70 -26.30
C ASP A 125 -6.54 -21.32 -25.09
N ASP A 126 -5.82 -20.52 -24.31
CA ASP A 126 -5.34 -20.89 -22.96
C ASP A 126 -6.50 -21.41 -22.08
N LEU A 127 -7.65 -20.73 -22.10
CA LEU A 127 -8.86 -21.14 -21.36
C LEU A 127 -9.43 -22.49 -21.85
N LYS A 128 -9.21 -22.88 -23.12
CA LYS A 128 -9.58 -24.21 -23.62
C LYS A 128 -8.58 -25.26 -23.13
N GLU A 129 -7.28 -24.94 -23.15
CA GLU A 129 -6.26 -25.87 -22.69
C GLU A 129 -6.40 -26.14 -21.19
N LEU A 130 -6.52 -25.10 -20.36
CA LEU A 130 -6.73 -25.25 -18.92
C LEU A 130 -7.97 -26.09 -18.58
N LYS A 131 -9.08 -25.96 -19.34
CA LYS A 131 -10.27 -26.83 -19.19
C LYS A 131 -10.01 -28.27 -19.62
N THR A 132 -9.12 -28.49 -20.58
CA THR A 132 -8.72 -29.82 -21.04
C THR A 132 -7.82 -30.50 -20.02
N GLN A 133 -6.82 -29.78 -19.49
CA GLN A 133 -5.95 -30.21 -18.40
C GLN A 133 -6.76 -30.50 -17.12
N GLN A 134 -7.72 -29.62 -16.75
CA GLN A 134 -8.62 -29.83 -15.62
C GLN A 134 -9.44 -31.12 -15.77
N LYS A 135 -9.94 -31.43 -16.98
CA LYS A 135 -10.63 -32.70 -17.24
C LYS A 135 -9.68 -33.89 -17.09
N GLN A 136 -8.48 -33.82 -17.67
CA GLN A 136 -7.48 -34.89 -17.57
C GLN A 136 -7.10 -35.19 -16.12
N LEU A 137 -6.96 -34.17 -15.27
CA LEU A 137 -6.72 -34.34 -13.84
C LEU A 137 -7.92 -34.99 -13.12
N ALA A 138 -9.16 -34.62 -13.46
CA ALA A 138 -10.35 -35.24 -12.89
C ALA A 138 -10.53 -36.71 -13.33
N ASP A 139 -10.21 -37.03 -14.58
CA ASP A 139 -10.17 -38.40 -15.10
C ASP A 139 -9.07 -39.21 -14.34
N GLN A 140 -7.87 -38.64 -14.15
CA GLN A 140 -6.77 -39.25 -13.38
C GLN A 140 -7.08 -39.46 -11.88
N GLU A 141 -7.76 -38.50 -11.22
CA GLU A 141 -8.25 -38.69 -9.85
C GLU A 141 -9.23 -39.86 -9.75
N SER A 142 -10.06 -40.07 -10.78
CA SER A 142 -10.98 -41.21 -10.82
C SER A 142 -10.24 -42.54 -10.96
N ASP A 143 -9.23 -42.61 -11.83
CA ASP A 143 -8.42 -43.81 -12.02
C ASP A 143 -7.60 -44.15 -10.76
N LEU A 144 -7.07 -43.15 -10.06
CA LEU A 144 -6.37 -43.34 -8.78
C LEU A 144 -7.30 -43.89 -7.70
N ARG A 145 -8.52 -43.36 -7.55
CA ARG A 145 -9.51 -43.90 -6.59
C ARG A 145 -9.94 -45.34 -6.91
N ASN A 146 -9.99 -45.69 -8.19
CA ASN A 146 -10.25 -47.08 -8.61
C ASN A 146 -9.08 -48.00 -8.21
N LEU A 147 -7.83 -47.57 -8.42
CA LEU A 147 -6.62 -48.29 -8.00
C LEU A 147 -6.52 -48.44 -6.47
N GLU A 148 -6.87 -47.40 -5.70
CA GLU A 148 -6.95 -47.48 -4.23
C GLU A 148 -7.98 -48.53 -3.77
N ALA A 149 -9.16 -48.58 -4.42
CA ALA A 149 -10.18 -49.56 -4.12
C ALA A 149 -9.78 -51.00 -4.50
N GLU A 150 -9.10 -51.19 -5.63
CA GLU A 150 -8.54 -52.50 -6.02
C GLU A 150 -7.45 -52.96 -5.05
N LEU A 151 -6.55 -52.06 -4.61
CA LEU A 151 -5.52 -52.37 -3.63
C LEU A 151 -6.12 -52.74 -2.26
N GLN A 152 -7.14 -52.01 -1.79
CA GLN A 152 -7.84 -52.37 -0.54
C GLN A 152 -8.48 -53.76 -0.63
N GLY A 153 -9.12 -54.08 -1.76
CA GLY A 153 -9.67 -55.42 -1.99
C GLY A 153 -8.62 -56.53 -2.06
N GLN A 154 -7.41 -56.22 -2.54
CA GLN A 154 -6.27 -57.16 -2.51
C GLN A 154 -5.72 -57.34 -1.09
N GLU A 155 -5.57 -56.27 -0.30
CA GLU A 155 -5.17 -56.39 1.11
C GLU A 155 -6.15 -57.26 1.90
N ASP A 156 -7.46 -57.05 1.72
CA ASP A 156 -8.47 -57.76 2.51
C ASP A 156 -8.53 -59.24 2.12
N HIS A 157 -8.33 -59.57 0.84
CA HIS A 157 -8.17 -60.97 0.41
C HIS A 157 -6.83 -61.60 0.88
N ILE A 158 -5.78 -60.81 1.12
CA ILE A 158 -4.56 -61.30 1.77
C ILE A 158 -4.83 -61.61 3.25
N LYS A 159 -5.50 -60.73 3.99
CA LYS A 159 -5.89 -60.94 5.40
C LYS A 159 -6.74 -62.21 5.56
N GLU A 160 -7.76 -62.41 4.72
CA GLU A 160 -8.56 -63.65 4.67
C GLU A 160 -7.70 -64.92 4.46
N ARG A 161 -6.65 -64.82 3.61
CA ARG A 161 -5.72 -65.93 3.36
C ARG A 161 -4.78 -66.18 4.52
N GLU A 162 -4.34 -65.15 5.23
CA GLU A 162 -3.50 -65.26 6.42
C GLU A 162 -4.28 -65.93 7.56
N ASP A 163 -5.51 -65.47 7.86
CA ASP A 163 -6.42 -66.11 8.83
C ASP A 163 -6.68 -67.59 8.48
N ALA A 164 -6.97 -67.88 7.20
CA ALA A 164 -7.21 -69.24 6.71
C ALA A 164 -5.95 -70.12 6.70
N LEU A 165 -4.75 -69.54 6.72
CA LEU A 165 -3.48 -70.26 6.90
C LEU A 165 -3.18 -70.47 8.38
N GLU A 166 -3.39 -69.47 9.25
CA GLU A 166 -3.18 -69.61 10.70
C GLU A 166 -4.12 -70.68 11.29
N HIS A 167 -5.40 -70.68 10.89
CA HIS A 167 -6.33 -71.76 11.28
C HIS A 167 -5.87 -73.14 10.78
N LYS A 168 -5.23 -73.24 9.60
CA LYS A 168 -4.64 -74.51 9.11
C LYS A 168 -3.43 -74.90 9.94
N VAL A 169 -2.55 -73.96 10.30
CA VAL A 169 -1.39 -74.21 11.17
C VAL A 169 -1.83 -74.68 12.55
N ALA A 170 -2.80 -74.01 13.18
CA ALA A 170 -3.40 -74.44 14.44
C ALA A 170 -4.00 -75.87 14.35
N GLY A 171 -4.70 -76.17 13.24
CA GLY A 171 -5.23 -77.51 12.96
C GLY A 171 -4.17 -78.58 12.71
N MET A 172 -2.99 -78.22 12.17
CA MET A 172 -1.85 -79.12 12.03
C MET A 172 -1.15 -79.36 13.37
N LEU A 173 -0.91 -78.32 14.17
CA LEU A 173 -0.34 -78.42 15.53
C LEU A 173 -1.24 -79.25 16.47
N ALA A 174 -2.56 -79.19 16.30
CA ALA A 174 -3.49 -80.06 17.02
C ALA A 174 -3.32 -81.54 16.62
N LYS A 175 -3.23 -81.84 15.31
CA LYS A 175 -2.98 -83.19 14.79
C LYS A 175 -1.61 -83.73 15.21
N GLU A 176 -0.58 -82.89 15.20
CA GLU A 176 0.77 -83.24 15.66
C GLU A 176 0.75 -83.66 17.13
N LYS A 177 0.11 -82.87 18.01
CA LYS A 177 -0.08 -83.24 19.43
C LYS A 177 -0.83 -84.58 19.58
N SER A 178 -1.88 -84.82 18.79
CA SER A 178 -2.57 -86.11 18.78
C SER A 178 -1.68 -87.27 18.32
N LEU A 179 -0.85 -87.07 17.29
CA LEU A 179 0.10 -88.07 16.81
C LEU A 179 1.21 -88.35 17.84
N SER A 180 1.75 -87.33 18.50
CA SER A 180 2.72 -87.50 19.59
C SER A 180 2.12 -88.25 20.79
N GLN A 181 0.82 -88.08 21.08
CA GLN A 181 0.14 -88.85 22.11
C GLN A 181 -0.07 -90.31 21.67
N LEU A 182 -0.57 -90.54 20.45
CA LEU A 182 -0.70 -91.89 19.90
C LEU A 182 0.63 -92.65 19.87
N GLN A 183 1.75 -91.96 19.59
CA GLN A 183 3.09 -92.55 19.69
C GLN A 183 3.42 -93.01 21.12
N LYS A 184 3.13 -92.20 22.15
CA LYS A 184 3.29 -92.61 23.56
C LYS A 184 2.40 -93.78 23.93
N ASP A 185 1.16 -93.78 23.45
CA ASP A 185 0.18 -94.85 23.73
C ASP A 185 0.62 -96.18 23.08
N ILE A 186 1.16 -96.12 21.86
CA ILE A 186 1.82 -97.25 21.18
C ILE A 186 3.06 -97.73 21.96
N GLU A 187 3.90 -96.82 22.46
CA GLU A 187 5.10 -97.19 23.23
C GLU A 187 4.73 -97.88 24.56
N MET A 188 3.71 -97.38 25.26
CA MET A 188 3.15 -98.04 26.44
C MET A 188 2.50 -99.39 26.10
N ALA A 189 1.91 -99.54 24.91
CA ALA A 189 1.34 -100.81 24.45
C ALA A 189 2.44 -101.85 24.15
N LYS A 190 3.56 -101.45 23.54
CA LYS A 190 4.76 -102.31 23.38
C LYS A 190 5.27 -102.79 24.74
N GLN A 191 5.53 -101.88 25.67
CA GLN A 191 6.03 -102.23 27.01
C GLN A 191 5.12 -103.23 27.76
N LYS A 192 3.79 -103.09 27.61
CA LYS A 192 2.81 -104.05 28.14
C LYS A 192 2.84 -105.40 27.42
N LEU A 193 3.14 -105.43 26.13
CA LEU A 193 3.34 -106.66 25.35
C LEU A 193 4.63 -107.37 25.78
N ASP A 194 5.73 -106.64 25.89
CA ASP A 194 7.05 -107.16 26.30
C ASP A 194 6.98 -107.76 27.71
N ALA A 195 6.35 -107.05 28.65
CA ALA A 195 6.12 -107.55 30.02
C ALA A 195 5.22 -108.81 30.04
N ARG A 196 4.22 -108.88 29.16
CA ARG A 196 3.36 -110.07 29.02
C ARG A 196 4.13 -111.25 28.39
N GLU A 197 5.04 -110.99 27.46
CA GLU A 197 5.89 -112.04 26.89
C GLU A 197 6.89 -112.58 27.93
N GLN A 198 7.50 -111.71 28.74
CA GLN A 198 8.36 -112.11 29.86
C GLN A 198 7.60 -112.98 30.88
N ALA A 199 6.37 -112.58 31.24
CA ALA A 199 5.51 -113.38 32.13
C ALA A 199 5.15 -114.75 31.53
N LEU A 200 4.91 -114.84 30.21
CA LEU A 200 4.65 -116.12 29.52
C LEU A 200 5.90 -117.02 29.49
N ARG A 201 7.10 -116.45 29.30
CA ARG A 201 8.37 -117.19 29.38
C ARG A 201 8.57 -117.76 30.79
N GLN A 202 8.34 -116.97 31.84
CA GLN A 202 8.41 -117.41 33.24
C GLN A 202 7.39 -118.52 33.56
N ALA A 203 6.16 -118.41 33.05
CA ALA A 203 5.14 -119.46 33.22
C ALA A 203 5.56 -120.79 32.56
N ALA A 204 6.15 -120.76 31.36
CA ALA A 204 6.68 -121.95 30.69
C ALA A 204 7.88 -122.59 31.42
N GLU A 205 8.66 -121.80 32.17
CA GLU A 205 9.73 -122.31 33.04
C GLU A 205 9.16 -122.96 34.32
N GLN A 206 8.11 -122.38 34.92
CA GLN A 206 7.37 -123.00 36.03
C GLN A 206 6.71 -124.33 35.60
N GLU A 207 6.15 -124.41 34.38
CA GLU A 207 5.58 -125.64 33.84
C GLU A 207 6.63 -126.76 33.67
N LYS A 208 7.83 -126.43 33.19
CA LYS A 208 8.96 -127.37 33.15
C LYS A 208 9.34 -127.87 34.55
N HIS A 209 9.41 -126.98 35.53
CA HIS A 209 9.71 -127.32 36.92
C HIS A 209 8.62 -128.25 37.52
N PHE A 210 7.35 -127.98 37.23
CA PHE A 210 6.24 -128.83 37.66
C PHE A 210 6.25 -130.22 37.01
N LEU A 211 6.58 -130.31 35.72
CA LEU A 211 6.80 -131.57 35.00
C LEU A 211 7.98 -132.39 35.56
N GLN A 212 8.99 -131.73 36.13
CA GLN A 212 10.13 -132.39 36.75
C GLN A 212 9.78 -132.92 38.16
N LEU A 213 9.19 -132.08 39.03
CA LEU A 213 8.65 -132.48 40.33
C LEU A 213 7.67 -133.66 40.22
N LYS A 214 6.84 -133.70 39.17
CA LYS A 214 5.90 -134.80 38.95
C LYS A 214 6.62 -136.15 38.79
N LYS A 215 7.72 -136.19 38.03
CA LYS A 215 8.53 -137.42 37.85
C LYS A 215 9.18 -137.87 39.16
N GLU A 216 9.65 -136.93 39.96
CA GLU A 216 10.29 -137.19 41.25
C GLU A 216 9.30 -137.79 42.27
N ALA A 217 8.07 -137.27 42.33
CA ALA A 217 7.00 -137.84 43.16
C ALA A 217 6.55 -139.24 42.69
N GLU A 218 6.53 -139.47 41.37
CA GLU A 218 6.16 -140.77 40.77
C GLU A 218 7.25 -141.84 41.02
N GLN A 219 8.52 -141.44 41.11
CA GLN A 219 9.64 -142.27 41.54
C GLN A 219 9.56 -142.65 43.03
N GLN A 220 9.35 -141.66 43.93
CA GLN A 220 9.23 -141.91 45.39
C GLN A 220 8.13 -142.93 45.73
N ARG A 221 7.04 -142.95 44.96
CA ARG A 221 5.94 -143.91 45.14
C ARG A 221 6.36 -145.37 44.87
N GLN A 222 7.33 -145.61 43.99
CA GLN A 222 7.82 -146.97 43.72
C GLN A 222 8.73 -147.50 44.84
N ASP A 223 9.47 -146.61 45.50
CA ASP A 223 10.43 -147.01 46.55
C ASP A 223 9.75 -147.22 47.91
N MET A 224 8.64 -146.52 48.19
CA MET A 224 7.76 -146.81 49.34
C MET A 224 7.27 -148.26 49.36
N LEU A 225 6.79 -148.78 48.23
CA LEU A 225 6.23 -150.14 48.13
C LEU A 225 7.27 -151.24 48.42
N LYS A 226 8.54 -151.02 48.08
CA LYS A 226 9.63 -151.98 48.36
C LYS A 226 10.02 -152.01 49.84
N ASN A 227 9.82 -150.91 50.57
CA ASN A 227 10.13 -150.82 51.99
C ASN A 227 9.11 -151.58 52.86
N GLU A 228 7.86 -151.66 52.42
CA GLU A 228 6.77 -152.33 53.15
C GLU A 228 6.98 -153.86 53.18
N GLU A 229 7.42 -154.48 52.09
CA GLU A 229 7.81 -155.90 52.02
C GLU A 229 9.04 -156.25 52.88
N LEU A 230 9.95 -155.29 53.09
CA LEU A 230 11.15 -155.48 53.91
C LEU A 230 10.86 -155.45 55.41
N LEU A 231 9.88 -154.65 55.86
CA LEU A 231 9.56 -154.51 57.28
C LEU A 231 9.05 -155.81 57.91
N GLN A 232 8.25 -156.60 57.20
CA GLN A 232 7.71 -157.86 57.71
C GLN A 232 8.81 -158.91 57.99
N ARG A 233 9.89 -158.94 57.21
CA ARG A 233 11.01 -159.89 57.40
C ARG A 233 12.01 -159.47 58.49
N SER A 234 12.07 -158.19 58.84
CA SER A 234 12.97 -157.70 59.90
C SER A 234 12.51 -158.03 61.32
N LEU A 235 11.21 -158.17 61.55
CA LEU A 235 10.66 -158.46 62.88
C LEU A 235 10.99 -159.89 63.36
N GLU A 236 10.97 -160.86 62.46
CA GLU A 236 11.29 -162.26 62.77
C GLU A 236 12.80 -162.49 63.04
N THR A 237 13.67 -161.66 62.46
CA THR A 237 15.13 -161.85 62.54
C THR A 237 15.81 -161.11 63.70
N LEU A 238 15.13 -160.16 64.35
CA LEU A 238 15.69 -159.45 65.51
C LEU A 238 15.65 -160.29 66.80
N ALA A 239 14.61 -161.11 67.01
CA ALA A 239 14.44 -161.93 68.21
C ALA A 239 15.56 -162.99 68.40
N ALA A 240 16.21 -163.43 67.31
CA ALA A 240 17.32 -164.39 67.37
C ALA A 240 18.66 -163.74 67.75
N ARG A 241 18.88 -162.47 67.41
CA ARG A 241 20.18 -161.79 67.55
C ARG A 241 20.54 -161.36 68.98
N GLU A 242 19.56 -161.37 69.89
CA GLU A 242 19.77 -160.96 71.29
C GLU A 242 20.47 -162.05 72.13
N GLN A 243 20.48 -163.32 71.68
CA GLN A 243 21.24 -164.40 72.34
C GLN A 243 22.72 -164.44 71.90
N ASP A 244 23.01 -164.30 70.61
CA ASP A 244 24.38 -164.38 70.06
C ASP A 244 25.32 -163.30 70.62
N LEU A 245 24.82 -162.10 70.94
CA LEU A 245 25.66 -160.99 71.40
C LEU A 245 26.33 -161.28 72.77
N LYS A 246 25.71 -162.08 73.63
CA LYS A 246 26.30 -162.50 74.92
C LYS A 246 27.44 -163.51 74.80
N ALA A 247 27.63 -164.11 73.62
CA ALA A 247 28.75 -165.02 73.37
C ALA A 247 30.03 -164.30 72.91
N ARG A 248 29.93 -163.07 72.39
CA ARG A 248 31.07 -162.34 71.80
C ARG A 248 31.87 -161.49 72.79
N GLU A 249 31.34 -161.24 74.00
CA GLU A 249 32.07 -160.53 75.05
C GLU A 249 33.28 -161.32 75.59
N SER A 250 33.32 -162.65 75.40
CA SER A 250 34.43 -163.51 75.83
C SER A 250 35.58 -163.67 74.80
N GLU A 251 35.32 -163.49 73.50
CA GLU A 251 36.35 -163.70 72.46
C GLU A 251 37.36 -162.54 72.37
N LEU A 252 36.87 -161.30 72.60
CA LEU A 252 37.66 -160.07 72.50
C LEU A 252 38.84 -160.02 73.50
N ALA A 253 38.77 -160.76 74.60
CA ALA A 253 39.87 -160.87 75.58
C ALA A 253 41.10 -161.65 75.07
N SER A 254 40.98 -162.45 74.00
CA SER A 254 42.10 -163.24 73.47
C SER A 254 42.94 -162.49 72.42
N LEU A 255 42.35 -161.53 71.71
CA LEU A 255 43.00 -160.74 70.65
C LEU A 255 44.09 -159.80 71.20
N ASP A 256 43.95 -159.40 72.46
CA ASP A 256 44.90 -158.55 73.20
C ASP A 256 46.33 -159.15 73.22
N ASN A 257 46.44 -160.49 73.22
CA ASN A 257 47.73 -161.20 73.17
C ASN A 257 48.36 -161.27 71.76
N GLN A 258 47.60 -161.04 70.68
CA GLN A 258 48.11 -161.13 69.31
C GLN A 258 48.77 -159.81 68.86
N VAL A 259 48.27 -158.66 69.31
CA VAL A 259 48.87 -157.34 69.04
C VAL A 259 50.29 -157.26 69.61
N LEU A 260 50.52 -157.82 70.80
CA LEU A 260 51.83 -157.91 71.45
C LEU A 260 52.88 -158.70 70.64
N MET A 261 52.44 -159.57 69.72
CA MET A 261 53.30 -160.35 68.83
C MET A 261 53.80 -159.52 67.64
N HIS A 262 52.90 -158.73 67.04
CA HIS A 262 53.23 -157.83 65.92
C HIS A 262 54.19 -156.71 66.32
N GLN A 263 54.12 -156.23 67.58
CA GLN A 263 55.05 -155.24 68.13
C GLN A 263 56.52 -155.61 67.88
N LYS A 264 56.90 -156.86 68.17
CA LYS A 264 58.30 -157.35 68.08
C LYS A 264 58.82 -157.58 66.66
N LEU A 265 57.95 -157.52 65.65
CA LEU A 265 58.33 -157.63 64.24
C LEU A 265 58.57 -156.26 63.57
N LEU A 266 58.15 -155.17 64.21
CA LEU A 266 58.43 -153.81 63.75
C LEU A 266 59.83 -153.35 64.20
N ASP A 267 60.18 -153.58 65.46
CA ASP A 267 61.50 -153.26 66.05
C ASP A 267 62.68 -153.83 65.23
N ALA A 268 62.48 -154.98 64.57
CA ALA A 268 63.48 -155.62 63.72
C ALA A 268 63.66 -154.94 62.35
N ARG A 269 62.65 -154.22 61.87
CA ARG A 269 62.59 -153.66 60.51
C ARG A 269 62.95 -152.17 60.44
N GLU A 270 62.78 -151.44 61.54
CA GLU A 270 63.33 -150.07 61.66
C GLU A 270 64.86 -150.08 61.56
N LYS A 271 65.51 -151.11 62.12
CA LYS A 271 66.97 -151.23 62.18
C LYS A 271 67.66 -151.47 60.83
N GLU A 272 66.95 -152.07 59.86
CA GLU A 272 67.43 -152.18 58.47
C GLU A 272 67.26 -150.85 57.68
N LEU A 273 66.44 -149.93 58.18
CA LEU A 273 66.18 -148.64 57.56
C LEU A 273 67.29 -147.62 57.87
N GLU A 274 67.78 -147.60 59.12
CA GLU A 274 68.86 -146.70 59.58
C GLU A 274 70.16 -146.86 58.75
N GLU A 275 70.52 -148.08 58.35
CA GLU A 275 71.72 -148.34 57.52
C GLU A 275 71.55 -147.90 56.05
N SER A 276 70.30 -147.79 55.57
CA SER A 276 70.00 -147.28 54.23
C SER A 276 70.04 -145.75 54.18
N GLU A 277 69.57 -145.09 55.24
CA GLU A 277 69.44 -143.63 55.29
C GLU A 277 70.81 -142.92 55.33
N GLN A 278 71.76 -143.47 56.10
CA GLN A 278 73.14 -142.96 56.17
C GLN A 278 73.87 -143.00 54.82
N ARG A 279 73.51 -143.94 53.92
CA ARG A 279 74.13 -144.04 52.58
C ARG A 279 73.64 -142.98 51.60
N MET A 280 72.45 -142.40 51.79
CA MET A 280 71.99 -141.29 50.95
C MET A 280 72.60 -139.95 51.35
N GLN A 281 72.83 -139.72 52.65
CA GLN A 281 73.42 -138.48 53.16
C GLN A 281 74.83 -138.22 52.58
N ALA A 282 75.63 -139.27 52.39
CA ALA A 282 76.97 -139.17 51.79
C ALA A 282 77.00 -138.81 50.29
N MET A 283 75.86 -138.87 49.58
CA MET A 283 75.78 -138.57 48.16
C MET A 283 75.24 -137.14 47.88
N LEU A 284 74.38 -136.60 48.74
CA LEU A 284 73.85 -135.24 48.62
C LEU A 284 74.94 -134.16 48.75
N GLN A 285 75.92 -134.35 49.65
CA GLN A 285 77.06 -133.44 49.85
C GLN A 285 77.93 -133.20 48.61
N LYS A 286 77.73 -133.95 47.51
CA LYS A 286 78.44 -133.76 46.22
C LYS A 286 77.59 -133.10 45.12
N VAL A 287 76.31 -132.83 45.37
CA VAL A 287 75.43 -132.08 44.45
C VAL A 287 75.28 -130.63 44.91
N GLU A 288 75.27 -130.37 46.22
CA GLU A 288 75.10 -129.04 46.81
C GLU A 288 76.19 -128.03 46.41
N GLN A 289 77.39 -128.49 46.05
CA GLN A 289 78.51 -127.61 45.66
C GLN A 289 78.49 -127.15 44.19
N ALA A 290 77.51 -127.56 43.39
CA ALA A 290 77.45 -127.24 41.95
C ALA A 290 76.25 -126.36 41.52
N THR A 291 75.20 -126.22 42.33
CA THR A 291 73.91 -125.66 41.92
C THR A 291 73.63 -124.22 42.36
N ALA A 292 74.41 -123.67 43.31
CA ALA A 292 74.19 -122.32 43.85
C ALA A 292 74.49 -121.17 42.86
N GLY A 293 75.19 -121.42 41.74
CA GLY A 293 75.65 -120.37 40.82
C GLY A 293 74.62 -119.91 39.76
N VAL A 294 73.63 -120.73 39.41
CA VAL A 294 72.77 -120.50 38.23
C VAL A 294 71.51 -119.69 38.57
N ALA A 295 70.92 -119.91 39.74
CA ALA A 295 69.66 -119.29 40.15
C ALA A 295 69.70 -117.73 40.19
N ALA A 296 70.89 -117.14 40.31
CA ALA A 296 71.09 -115.70 40.31
C ALA A 296 70.85 -115.03 38.93
N GLN A 297 70.93 -115.77 37.82
CA GLN A 297 70.79 -115.19 36.48
C GLN A 297 69.35 -115.26 35.92
N GLU A 298 68.58 -116.29 36.26
CA GLU A 298 67.17 -116.41 35.80
C GLU A 298 66.27 -115.31 36.38
N ALA A 299 66.50 -114.91 37.63
CA ALA A 299 65.77 -113.82 38.28
C ALA A 299 65.97 -112.46 37.58
N ALA A 300 67.10 -112.25 36.90
CA ALA A 300 67.40 -111.00 36.20
C ALA A 300 66.67 -110.88 34.84
N LEU A 301 66.40 -112.00 34.15
CA LEU A 301 65.68 -112.01 32.88
C LEU A 301 64.18 -111.77 33.07
N LYS A 302 63.57 -112.43 34.06
CA LYS A 302 62.12 -112.38 34.32
C LYS A 302 61.59 -110.97 34.62
N LYS A 303 62.46 -110.06 35.09
CA LYS A 303 62.12 -108.65 35.31
C LYS A 303 62.03 -107.85 34.00
N LYS A 304 62.96 -108.05 33.06
CA LYS A 304 62.96 -107.33 31.77
C LYS A 304 61.78 -107.71 30.87
N GLU A 305 61.28 -108.92 31.03
CA GLU A 305 60.09 -109.42 30.31
C GLU A 305 58.80 -108.68 30.76
N GLN A 306 58.69 -108.36 32.05
CA GLN A 306 57.59 -107.54 32.58
C GLN A 306 57.71 -106.05 32.14
N ASP A 307 58.93 -105.50 32.11
CA ASP A 307 59.16 -104.13 31.64
C ASP A 307 58.73 -103.96 30.16
N LEU A 308 58.95 -104.96 29.31
CA LEU A 308 58.53 -104.95 27.89
C LEU A 308 57.00 -104.94 27.73
N GLN A 309 56.27 -105.79 28.46
CA GLN A 309 54.79 -105.78 28.45
C GLN A 309 54.21 -104.45 28.96
N GLY A 310 54.94 -103.74 29.84
CA GLY A 310 54.61 -102.39 30.29
C GLY A 310 54.84 -101.28 29.25
N ILE A 311 55.70 -101.52 28.26
CA ILE A 311 55.95 -100.62 27.12
C ILE A 311 54.90 -100.85 26.02
N GLU A 312 54.55 -102.10 25.73
CA GLU A 312 53.57 -102.45 24.69
C GLU A 312 52.18 -101.87 24.98
N LYS A 313 51.70 -101.98 26.23
CA LYS A 313 50.44 -101.35 26.66
C LYS A 313 50.46 -99.81 26.61
N LYS A 314 51.65 -99.18 26.69
CA LYS A 314 51.81 -97.72 26.51
C LYS A 314 51.81 -97.33 25.03
N LYS A 315 52.32 -98.18 24.15
CA LYS A 315 52.25 -98.00 22.70
C LYS A 315 50.79 -97.99 22.21
N ASP A 316 49.97 -98.94 22.64
CA ASP A 316 48.55 -99.00 22.24
C ASP A 316 47.73 -97.81 22.79
N ALA A 317 48.07 -97.33 23.99
CA ALA A 317 47.50 -96.10 24.55
C ALA A 317 47.93 -94.84 23.76
N LEU A 318 49.14 -94.82 23.21
CA LEU A 318 49.60 -93.75 22.33
C LEU A 318 48.95 -93.83 20.95
N ASP A 319 48.83 -95.00 20.32
CA ASP A 319 48.15 -95.18 19.02
C ASP A 319 46.67 -94.78 19.08
N THR A 320 45.98 -95.05 20.19
CA THR A 320 44.58 -94.61 20.39
C THR A 320 44.49 -93.10 20.65
N THR A 321 45.46 -92.52 21.37
CA THR A 321 45.56 -91.06 21.55
C THR A 321 45.84 -90.35 20.21
N ILE A 322 46.79 -90.85 19.42
CA ILE A 322 47.15 -90.31 18.09
C ILE A 322 45.94 -90.34 17.16
N LYS A 323 45.21 -91.46 17.05
CA LYS A 323 43.96 -91.53 16.25
C LYS A 323 42.88 -90.53 16.71
N THR A 324 42.86 -90.21 18.01
CA THR A 324 41.93 -89.21 18.57
C THR A 324 42.35 -87.78 18.20
N GLU A 325 43.65 -87.47 18.25
CA GLU A 325 44.18 -86.17 17.79
C GLU A 325 44.12 -86.02 16.26
N GLU A 326 44.32 -87.09 15.48
CA GLU A 326 44.06 -87.08 14.03
C GLU A 326 42.58 -86.76 13.71
N GLY A 327 41.65 -87.28 14.52
CA GLY A 327 40.23 -86.95 14.44
C GLY A 327 39.96 -85.46 14.72
N LYS A 328 40.57 -84.92 15.78
CA LYS A 328 40.49 -83.49 16.12
C LYS A 328 41.13 -82.60 15.04
N LEU A 329 42.28 -82.99 14.49
CA LEU A 329 42.95 -82.26 13.41
C LEU A 329 42.12 -82.25 12.12
N LYS A 330 41.44 -83.36 11.78
CA LYS A 330 40.48 -83.40 10.67
C LYS A 330 39.26 -82.50 10.93
N ALA A 331 38.75 -82.45 12.16
CA ALA A 331 37.68 -81.54 12.54
C ALA A 331 38.11 -80.06 12.46
N MET A 332 39.32 -79.73 12.93
CA MET A 332 39.90 -78.39 12.81
C MET A 332 40.15 -78.00 11.34
N ALA A 333 40.58 -78.93 10.49
CA ALA A 333 40.72 -78.69 9.05
C ALA A 333 39.38 -78.36 8.38
N SER A 334 38.29 -79.06 8.75
CA SER A 334 36.93 -78.69 8.30
C SER A 334 36.56 -77.28 8.76
N GLN A 335 36.71 -76.99 10.05
CA GLN A 335 36.38 -75.67 10.62
C GLN A 335 37.21 -74.52 10.02
N LEU A 336 38.44 -74.79 9.56
CA LEU A 336 39.24 -73.83 8.82
C LEU A 336 38.71 -73.62 7.39
N ALA A 337 38.36 -74.69 6.67
CA ALA A 337 37.75 -74.58 5.34
C ALA A 337 36.40 -73.84 5.38
N ASP A 338 35.55 -74.11 6.39
CA ASP A 338 34.27 -73.42 6.60
C ASP A 338 34.48 -71.91 6.87
N LYS A 339 35.49 -71.57 7.69
CA LYS A 339 35.87 -70.17 7.94
C LYS A 339 36.46 -69.49 6.71
N GLU A 340 37.25 -70.19 5.91
CA GLU A 340 37.84 -69.65 4.68
C GLU A 340 36.77 -69.40 3.61
N ALA A 341 35.78 -70.29 3.49
CA ALA A 341 34.59 -70.06 2.66
C ALA A 341 33.75 -68.85 3.14
N THR A 342 33.64 -68.67 4.46
CA THR A 342 32.96 -67.50 5.06
C THR A 342 33.71 -66.21 4.75
N LEU A 343 35.04 -66.18 4.95
CA LEU A 343 35.91 -65.06 4.60
C LEU A 343 35.89 -64.74 3.09
N GLN A 344 35.71 -65.73 2.21
CA GLN A 344 35.50 -65.47 0.79
C GLN A 344 34.13 -64.82 0.48
N LYS A 345 33.06 -65.14 1.23
CA LYS A 345 31.79 -64.42 1.11
C LYS A 345 31.92 -62.97 1.58
N GLU A 346 32.53 -62.74 2.74
CA GLU A 346 32.76 -61.40 3.30
C GLU A 346 33.63 -60.54 2.37
N ARG A 347 34.68 -61.11 1.77
CA ARG A 347 35.51 -60.43 0.76
C ARG A 347 34.76 -60.04 -0.52
N ARG A 348 33.72 -60.79 -0.91
CA ARG A 348 32.86 -60.42 -2.06
C ARG A 348 31.92 -59.29 -1.67
N ALA A 349 31.20 -59.42 -0.54
CA ALA A 349 30.34 -58.35 -0.03
C ALA A 349 31.09 -57.03 0.20
N LEU A 350 32.35 -57.08 0.64
CA LEU A 350 33.22 -55.90 0.76
C LEU A 350 33.70 -55.32 -0.58
N ALA A 351 33.73 -56.11 -1.66
CA ALA A 351 33.98 -55.61 -3.01
C ALA A 351 32.72 -54.98 -3.61
N ASP A 352 31.56 -55.61 -3.40
CA ASP A 352 30.25 -55.13 -3.85
C ASP A 352 29.91 -53.77 -3.19
N LEU A 353 30.06 -53.67 -1.86
CA LEU A 353 29.92 -52.41 -1.11
C LEU A 353 30.91 -51.32 -1.54
N ARG A 354 32.07 -51.70 -2.08
CA ARG A 354 33.09 -50.75 -2.55
C ARG A 354 32.72 -50.18 -3.92
N LEU A 355 32.19 -51.02 -4.82
CA LEU A 355 31.57 -50.57 -6.07
C LEU A 355 30.36 -49.66 -5.78
N GLU A 356 29.54 -49.99 -4.78
CA GLU A 356 28.41 -49.16 -4.39
C GLU A 356 28.85 -47.79 -3.80
N LEU A 357 29.98 -47.75 -3.10
CA LEU A 357 30.62 -46.50 -2.64
C LEU A 357 31.17 -45.67 -3.80
N ASP A 358 31.90 -46.30 -4.73
CA ASP A 358 32.46 -45.62 -5.91
C ASP A 358 31.35 -45.05 -6.81
N GLU A 359 30.21 -45.77 -6.95
CA GLU A 359 29.05 -45.30 -7.70
C GLU A 359 28.31 -44.15 -6.98
N ARG A 360 28.17 -44.23 -5.65
CA ARG A 360 27.63 -43.11 -4.85
C ARG A 360 28.54 -41.88 -4.92
N GLN A 361 29.86 -42.05 -4.97
CA GLN A 361 30.80 -40.94 -5.14
C GLN A 361 30.58 -40.26 -6.50
N ARG A 362 30.44 -41.02 -7.60
CA ARG A 362 30.10 -40.43 -8.92
C ARG A 362 28.79 -39.64 -8.91
N VAL A 363 27.79 -40.08 -8.14
CA VAL A 363 26.51 -39.35 -7.98
C VAL A 363 26.66 -38.06 -7.16
N LEU A 364 27.60 -38.03 -6.21
CA LEU A 364 27.98 -36.80 -5.49
C LEU A 364 28.76 -35.86 -6.41
N ASP A 365 29.81 -36.35 -7.08
CA ASP A 365 30.61 -35.57 -8.05
C ASP A 365 29.70 -34.96 -9.14
N GLY A 366 28.73 -35.73 -9.65
CA GLY A 366 27.75 -35.25 -10.63
C GLY A 366 26.78 -34.20 -10.07
N ARG A 367 26.41 -34.29 -8.78
CA ARG A 367 25.61 -33.27 -8.09
C ARG A 367 26.38 -31.98 -7.85
N ASP A 368 27.65 -32.08 -7.44
CA ASP A 368 28.49 -30.91 -7.17
C ASP A 368 28.78 -30.13 -8.46
N ASN A 369 28.96 -30.83 -9.59
CA ASN A 369 29.03 -30.18 -10.91
C ASN A 369 27.71 -29.48 -11.30
N ALA A 370 26.56 -30.12 -11.07
CA ALA A 370 25.25 -29.53 -11.35
C ALA A 370 24.92 -28.33 -10.42
N LEU A 371 25.41 -28.34 -9.18
CA LEU A 371 25.33 -27.21 -8.26
C LEU A 371 26.21 -26.05 -8.73
N ALA A 372 27.46 -26.31 -9.13
CA ALA A 372 28.35 -25.28 -9.68
C ALA A 372 27.81 -24.65 -10.98
N GLU A 373 27.14 -25.44 -11.83
CA GLU A 373 26.46 -24.92 -13.03
C GLU A 373 25.24 -24.05 -12.66
N LYS A 374 24.50 -24.40 -11.60
CA LYS A 374 23.39 -23.58 -11.07
C LYS A 374 23.87 -22.32 -10.36
N ASP A 375 24.98 -22.34 -9.63
CA ASP A 375 25.59 -21.14 -9.04
C ASP A 375 26.08 -20.17 -10.12
N ALA A 376 26.62 -20.68 -11.23
CA ALA A 376 26.97 -19.86 -12.39
C ALA A 376 25.72 -19.25 -13.08
N GLU A 377 24.62 -20.00 -13.19
CA GLU A 377 23.35 -19.50 -13.71
C GLU A 377 22.74 -18.42 -12.78
N VAL A 378 22.72 -18.65 -11.47
CA VAL A 378 22.30 -17.66 -10.46
C VAL A 378 23.15 -16.39 -10.53
N THR A 379 24.47 -16.52 -10.64
CA THR A 379 25.39 -15.38 -10.79
C THR A 379 25.08 -14.57 -12.07
N ARG A 380 24.76 -15.25 -13.17
CA ARG A 380 24.34 -14.61 -14.43
C ARG A 380 22.99 -13.90 -14.31
N VAL A 381 22.01 -14.53 -13.64
CA VAL A 381 20.69 -13.93 -13.39
C VAL A 381 20.81 -12.71 -12.47
N GLN A 382 21.68 -12.74 -11.46
CA GLN A 382 21.94 -11.60 -10.59
C GLN A 382 22.48 -10.39 -11.38
N LEU A 383 23.47 -10.60 -12.27
CA LEU A 383 24.00 -9.53 -13.12
C LEU A 383 22.94 -8.93 -14.07
N ASP A 384 22.02 -9.75 -14.58
CA ASP A 384 20.93 -9.32 -15.46
C ASP A 384 19.83 -8.55 -14.69
N ILE A 385 19.59 -8.92 -13.42
CA ILE A 385 18.75 -8.17 -12.47
C ILE A 385 19.41 -6.82 -12.13
N ASP A 386 20.68 -6.81 -11.73
CA ASP A 386 21.41 -5.60 -11.35
C ASP A 386 21.48 -4.58 -12.50
N GLY A 387 21.65 -5.08 -13.74
CA GLY A 387 21.58 -4.27 -14.95
C GLY A 387 20.21 -3.61 -15.15
N LYS A 388 19.13 -4.40 -15.08
CA LYS A 388 17.74 -3.90 -15.21
C LYS A 388 17.34 -2.97 -14.07
N LEU A 389 17.85 -3.19 -12.86
CA LEU A 389 17.65 -2.29 -11.71
C LEU A 389 18.27 -0.91 -11.99
N LYS A 390 19.47 -0.88 -12.59
CA LYS A 390 20.15 0.36 -12.99
C LYS A 390 19.41 1.10 -14.11
N GLU A 391 18.94 0.38 -15.14
CA GLU A 391 18.11 0.97 -16.21
C GLU A 391 16.80 1.55 -15.66
N ALA A 392 16.16 0.87 -14.70
CA ALA A 392 14.94 1.36 -14.04
C ALA A 392 15.19 2.64 -13.24
N LEU A 393 16.32 2.75 -12.52
CA LEU A 393 16.71 3.95 -11.78
C LEU A 393 17.02 5.14 -12.71
N GLU A 394 17.75 4.91 -13.81
CA GLU A 394 18.03 5.93 -14.83
C GLU A 394 16.73 6.43 -15.52
N LEU A 395 15.76 5.54 -15.73
CA LEU A 395 14.42 5.91 -16.18
C LEU A 395 13.63 6.69 -15.13
N GLU A 396 13.71 6.34 -13.85
CA GLU A 396 13.03 7.06 -12.77
C GLU A 396 13.53 8.50 -12.64
N GLU A 397 14.86 8.72 -12.69
CA GLU A 397 15.45 10.06 -12.71
C GLU A 397 15.02 10.86 -13.95
N SER A 398 15.00 10.23 -15.13
CA SER A 398 14.52 10.83 -16.37
C SER A 398 13.04 11.25 -16.31
N VAL A 399 12.19 10.44 -15.68
CA VAL A 399 10.77 10.76 -15.44
C VAL A 399 10.63 11.90 -14.42
N LYS A 400 11.35 11.86 -13.30
CA LYS A 400 11.38 12.94 -12.29
C LYS A 400 11.78 14.28 -12.91
N ALA A 401 12.83 14.30 -13.73
CA ALA A 401 13.27 15.51 -14.44
C ALA A 401 12.18 16.06 -15.39
N ARG A 402 11.49 15.19 -16.14
CA ARG A 402 10.38 15.59 -17.03
C ARG A 402 9.16 16.11 -16.26
N VAL A 403 8.86 15.58 -15.08
CA VAL A 403 7.76 16.04 -14.22
C VAL A 403 8.06 17.43 -13.65
N GLU A 404 9.25 17.65 -13.08
CA GLU A 404 9.63 18.97 -12.56
C GLU A 404 9.79 20.01 -13.67
N GLN A 405 10.25 19.63 -14.88
CA GLN A 405 10.22 20.53 -16.03
C GLN A 405 8.78 20.96 -16.39
N ARG A 406 7.84 20.00 -16.53
CA ARG A 406 6.43 20.31 -16.83
C ARG A 406 5.78 21.19 -15.77
N LYS A 407 6.10 20.96 -14.49
CA LYS A 407 5.66 21.78 -13.36
C LYS A 407 6.20 23.21 -13.46
N ALA A 408 7.50 23.39 -13.69
CA ALA A 408 8.10 24.70 -13.88
C ALA A 408 7.54 25.45 -15.11
N ASP A 409 7.22 24.74 -16.20
CA ASP A 409 6.57 25.35 -17.38
C ASP A 409 5.10 25.73 -17.10
N ALA A 410 4.35 24.92 -16.37
CA ALA A 410 3.00 25.25 -15.91
C ALA A 410 2.98 26.45 -14.92
N GLU A 411 3.95 26.52 -14.00
CA GLU A 411 4.12 27.65 -13.08
C GLU A 411 4.42 28.95 -13.85
N ARG A 412 5.28 28.90 -14.89
CA ARG A 412 5.53 30.05 -15.80
C ARG A 412 4.29 30.47 -16.56
N GLU A 413 3.48 29.53 -17.03
CA GLU A 413 2.22 29.84 -17.74
C GLU A 413 1.17 30.46 -16.80
N MET A 414 1.04 29.92 -15.59
CA MET A 414 0.17 30.48 -14.55
C MET A 414 0.60 31.88 -14.12
N SER A 415 1.91 32.15 -13.99
CA SER A 415 2.43 33.50 -13.72
C SER A 415 2.01 34.48 -14.82
N ARG A 416 2.20 34.13 -16.10
CA ARG A 416 1.78 34.98 -17.23
C ARG A 416 0.27 35.25 -17.24
N LYS A 417 -0.53 34.23 -16.92
CA LYS A 417 -2.00 34.36 -16.80
C LYS A 417 -2.42 35.26 -15.64
N LEU A 418 -1.69 35.23 -14.52
CA LEU A 418 -1.90 36.16 -13.40
C LEU A 418 -1.52 37.61 -13.78
N ASP A 419 -0.39 37.81 -14.47
CA ASP A 419 0.02 39.12 -14.99
C ASP A 419 -1.03 39.69 -15.98
N GLU A 420 -1.59 38.83 -16.84
CA GLU A 420 -2.63 39.22 -17.79
C GLU A 420 -3.99 39.49 -17.12
N VAL A 421 -4.38 38.73 -16.09
CA VAL A 421 -5.54 39.06 -15.24
C VAL A 421 -5.35 40.40 -14.55
N ALA A 422 -4.20 40.66 -13.91
CA ALA A 422 -3.92 41.95 -13.27
C ALA A 422 -3.93 43.14 -14.26
N ARG A 423 -3.48 42.89 -15.50
CA ARG A 423 -3.60 43.86 -16.60
C ARG A 423 -5.07 44.12 -16.98
N LEU A 424 -5.90 43.08 -17.08
CA LEU A 424 -7.32 43.19 -17.40
C LEU A 424 -8.11 43.89 -16.28
N GLU A 425 -7.83 43.59 -15.01
CA GLU A 425 -8.39 44.29 -13.86
C GLU A 425 -8.07 45.79 -13.88
N SER A 426 -6.83 46.15 -14.24
CA SER A 426 -6.40 47.54 -14.40
C SER A 426 -7.15 48.27 -15.54
N VAL A 427 -7.39 47.59 -16.66
CA VAL A 427 -8.20 48.12 -17.77
C VAL A 427 -9.66 48.29 -17.36
N LEU A 428 -10.28 47.26 -16.77
CA LEU A 428 -11.68 47.29 -16.30
C LEU A 428 -11.90 48.39 -15.25
N LYS A 429 -10.95 48.59 -14.34
CA LYS A 429 -11.01 49.67 -13.35
C LYS A 429 -10.99 51.05 -14.00
N LYS A 430 -10.14 51.25 -15.02
CA LYS A 430 -10.10 52.50 -15.79
C LYS A 430 -11.41 52.73 -16.57
N GLU A 431 -11.98 51.70 -17.17
CA GLU A 431 -13.27 51.83 -17.85
C GLU A 431 -14.41 52.13 -16.86
N LEU A 432 -14.37 51.60 -15.65
CA LEU A 432 -15.29 51.94 -14.57
C LEU A 432 -15.15 53.41 -14.14
N ASP A 433 -13.91 53.91 -13.94
CA ASP A 433 -13.64 55.33 -13.67
C ASP A 433 -14.16 56.24 -14.80
N ASP A 434 -13.99 55.84 -16.07
CA ASP A 434 -14.52 56.56 -17.24
C ASP A 434 -16.06 56.50 -17.33
N VAL A 435 -16.70 55.42 -16.88
CA VAL A 435 -18.17 55.29 -16.79
C VAL A 435 -18.71 56.18 -15.67
N GLU A 436 -18.12 56.18 -14.47
CA GLU A 436 -18.49 57.11 -13.41
C GLU A 436 -18.32 58.57 -13.85
N ALA A 437 -17.24 58.89 -14.58
CA ALA A 437 -17.01 60.23 -15.12
C ALA A 437 -18.06 60.63 -16.19
N ARG A 438 -18.64 59.67 -16.92
CA ARG A 438 -19.79 59.89 -17.82
C ARG A 438 -21.10 60.06 -17.05
N GLU A 439 -21.35 59.24 -16.04
CA GLU A 439 -22.56 59.35 -15.21
C GLU A 439 -22.62 60.69 -14.47
N ARG A 440 -21.49 61.14 -13.89
CA ARG A 440 -21.39 62.48 -13.27
C ARG A 440 -21.64 63.62 -14.27
N LYS A 441 -21.33 63.45 -15.56
CA LYS A 441 -21.68 64.41 -16.62
C LYS A 441 -23.17 64.37 -16.98
N VAL A 442 -23.75 63.18 -17.07
CA VAL A 442 -25.19 62.96 -17.31
C VAL A 442 -26.02 63.57 -16.17
N GLN A 443 -25.59 63.41 -14.92
CA GLN A 443 -26.28 63.96 -13.76
C GLN A 443 -26.26 65.49 -13.76
N ARG A 444 -25.11 66.13 -14.04
CA ARG A 444 -25.02 67.59 -14.26
C ARG A 444 -25.88 68.07 -15.44
N ALA A 445 -26.02 67.26 -16.49
CA ALA A 445 -26.90 67.58 -17.62
C ALA A 445 -28.38 67.55 -17.23
N LYS A 446 -28.82 66.58 -16.40
CA LYS A 446 -30.18 66.57 -15.83
C LYS A 446 -30.44 67.81 -14.96
N GLU A 447 -29.48 68.17 -14.11
CA GLU A 447 -29.57 69.37 -13.25
C GLU A 447 -29.69 70.65 -14.10
N ALA A 448 -28.88 70.79 -15.15
CA ALA A 448 -28.98 71.90 -16.09
C ALA A 448 -30.32 71.93 -16.87
N ILE A 449 -30.88 70.77 -17.24
CA ILE A 449 -32.21 70.68 -17.86
C ILE A 449 -33.29 71.17 -16.88
N MET A 450 -33.25 70.74 -15.62
CA MET A 450 -34.20 71.21 -14.59
C MET A 450 -34.11 72.71 -14.33
N ASP A 451 -32.93 73.32 -14.48
CA ASP A 451 -32.77 74.78 -14.38
C ASP A 451 -33.25 75.51 -15.64
N ILE A 452 -33.10 74.91 -16.84
CA ILE A 452 -33.72 75.42 -18.07
C ILE A 452 -35.26 75.36 -17.98
N GLU A 453 -35.84 74.29 -17.45
CA GLU A 453 -37.30 74.17 -17.23
C GLU A 453 -37.84 75.25 -16.28
N LYS A 454 -37.09 75.61 -15.22
CA LYS A 454 -37.42 76.75 -14.34
C LYS A 454 -37.34 78.07 -15.09
N LEU A 455 -36.27 78.30 -15.87
CA LEU A 455 -36.11 79.52 -16.67
C LEU A 455 -37.21 79.66 -17.72
N GLU A 456 -37.66 78.57 -18.35
CA GLU A 456 -38.84 78.58 -19.22
C GLU A 456 -40.13 78.96 -18.46
N ALA A 457 -40.34 78.43 -17.26
CA ALA A 457 -41.50 78.75 -16.44
C ALA A 457 -41.50 80.22 -16.00
N ASP A 458 -40.34 80.77 -15.65
CA ASP A 458 -40.17 82.18 -15.31
C ASP A 458 -40.23 83.12 -16.52
N LEU A 459 -39.80 82.69 -17.71
CA LEU A 459 -40.04 83.40 -18.96
C LEU A 459 -41.54 83.45 -19.31
N LYS A 460 -42.28 82.34 -19.15
CA LYS A 460 -43.74 82.29 -19.34
C LYS A 460 -44.47 83.20 -18.34
N ARG A 461 -43.98 83.31 -17.10
CA ARG A 461 -44.46 84.30 -16.10
C ARG A 461 -44.14 85.73 -16.51
N LEU A 462 -42.94 86.00 -17.00
CA LEU A 462 -42.51 87.33 -17.44
C LEU A 462 -43.29 87.81 -18.67
N ASP A 463 -43.54 86.96 -19.66
CA ASP A 463 -44.43 87.28 -20.78
C ASP A 463 -45.85 87.58 -20.26
N THR A 464 -46.41 86.74 -19.38
CA THR A 464 -47.73 87.02 -18.76
C THR A 464 -47.77 88.41 -18.07
N ILE A 465 -46.70 88.78 -17.36
CA ILE A 465 -46.57 90.12 -16.74
C ILE A 465 -46.43 91.22 -17.80
N TYR A 466 -45.73 90.97 -18.90
CA TYR A 466 -45.55 91.92 -20.01
C TYR A 466 -46.86 92.15 -20.77
N GLN A 467 -47.59 91.08 -21.11
CA GLN A 467 -48.93 91.13 -21.72
C GLN A 467 -49.92 91.92 -20.84
N ASN A 468 -49.87 91.74 -19.52
CA ASN A 468 -50.69 92.50 -18.58
C ASN A 468 -50.28 93.99 -18.56
N LYS A 469 -48.98 94.30 -18.55
CA LYS A 469 -48.48 95.69 -18.61
C LYS A 469 -48.77 96.38 -19.95
N SER A 470 -48.77 95.66 -21.07
CA SER A 470 -49.22 96.20 -22.37
C SER A 470 -50.68 96.65 -22.29
N LYS A 471 -51.55 95.78 -21.74
CA LYS A 471 -52.96 96.10 -21.51
C LYS A 471 -53.15 97.25 -20.52
N GLU A 472 -52.37 97.33 -19.45
CA GLU A 472 -52.37 98.47 -18.52
C GLU A 472 -51.97 99.78 -19.23
N LEU A 473 -50.99 99.74 -20.14
CA LEU A 473 -50.56 100.91 -20.93
C LEU A 473 -51.58 101.32 -22.00
N GLU A 474 -52.23 100.38 -22.68
CA GLU A 474 -53.37 100.62 -23.59
C GLU A 474 -54.57 101.23 -22.82
N LEU A 475 -54.84 100.73 -21.61
CA LEU A 475 -55.83 101.31 -20.70
C LEU A 475 -55.42 102.71 -20.23
N LEU A 476 -54.13 102.97 -20.04
CA LEU A 476 -53.62 104.29 -19.65
C LEU A 476 -53.71 105.30 -20.80
N ASP A 477 -53.34 104.90 -22.02
CA ASP A 477 -53.43 105.72 -23.23
C ASP A 477 -54.87 106.09 -23.56
N SER A 478 -55.81 105.14 -23.45
CA SER A 478 -57.25 105.44 -23.59
C SER A 478 -57.77 106.39 -22.50
N HIS A 479 -57.33 106.25 -21.24
CA HIS A 479 -57.61 107.26 -20.20
C HIS A 479 -56.99 108.63 -20.47
N VAL A 480 -55.78 108.69 -21.05
CA VAL A 480 -55.11 109.95 -21.43
C VAL A 480 -55.86 110.63 -22.58
N LYS A 481 -56.28 109.87 -23.61
CA LYS A 481 -57.10 110.37 -24.73
C LYS A 481 -58.44 110.90 -24.24
N ALA A 482 -59.17 110.14 -23.42
CA ALA A 482 -60.40 110.60 -22.79
C ALA A 482 -60.18 111.88 -21.96
N ARG A 483 -59.06 112.01 -21.23
CA ARG A 483 -58.70 113.25 -20.53
C ARG A 483 -58.38 114.41 -21.47
N GLN A 484 -57.72 114.18 -22.60
CA GLN A 484 -57.43 115.20 -23.60
C GLN A 484 -58.71 115.71 -24.27
N GLU A 485 -59.67 114.83 -24.52
CA GLU A 485 -61.01 115.19 -24.98
C GLU A 485 -61.79 115.97 -23.91
N ASP A 486 -61.71 115.55 -22.64
CA ASP A 486 -62.30 116.24 -21.50
C ASP A 486 -61.65 117.63 -21.25
N PHE A 487 -60.34 117.79 -21.56
CA PHE A 487 -59.65 119.08 -21.56
C PHE A 487 -60.07 119.96 -22.74
N ARG A 488 -60.10 119.44 -23.98
CA ARG A 488 -60.59 120.19 -25.15
C ARG A 488 -62.03 120.66 -24.96
N ALA A 489 -62.91 119.80 -24.47
CA ALA A 489 -64.29 120.16 -24.17
C ALA A 489 -64.41 121.20 -23.03
N ARG A 490 -63.41 121.30 -22.14
CA ARG A 490 -63.32 122.40 -21.16
C ARG A 490 -62.75 123.67 -21.78
N GLU A 491 -61.75 123.58 -22.64
CA GLU A 491 -61.18 124.72 -23.39
C GLU A 491 -62.25 125.35 -24.30
N GLU A 492 -63.03 124.55 -25.02
CA GLU A 492 -64.19 124.99 -25.82
C GLU A 492 -65.25 125.68 -24.95
N ARG A 493 -65.59 125.11 -23.78
CA ARG A 493 -66.52 125.74 -22.82
C ARG A 493 -65.96 127.02 -22.21
N MET A 494 -64.65 127.09 -21.97
CA MET A 494 -63.97 128.28 -21.47
C MET A 494 -63.95 129.36 -22.55
N ALA A 495 -63.56 129.05 -23.78
CA ALA A 495 -63.58 129.97 -24.93
C ALA A 495 -65.00 130.46 -25.26
N ALA A 496 -66.01 129.59 -25.19
CA ALA A 496 -67.42 130.00 -25.35
C ALA A 496 -67.88 130.93 -24.22
N ARG A 497 -67.43 130.69 -22.99
CA ARG A 497 -67.68 131.56 -21.83
C ARG A 497 -66.88 132.86 -21.89
N GLU A 498 -65.69 132.84 -22.49
CA GLU A 498 -64.84 133.99 -22.72
C GLU A 498 -65.43 134.90 -23.80
N GLN A 499 -65.89 134.35 -24.94
CA GLN A 499 -66.69 135.10 -25.92
C GLN A 499 -67.98 135.68 -25.31
N GLU A 500 -68.63 134.96 -24.40
CA GLU A 500 -69.82 135.47 -23.71
C GLU A 500 -69.47 136.59 -22.70
N LEU A 501 -68.34 136.46 -22.00
CA LEU A 501 -67.78 137.54 -21.19
C LEU A 501 -67.32 138.73 -22.06
N GLU A 502 -66.82 138.53 -23.28
CA GLU A 502 -66.53 139.58 -24.25
C GLU A 502 -67.79 140.26 -24.75
N ARG A 503 -68.89 139.54 -25.00
CA ARG A 503 -70.20 140.17 -25.31
C ARG A 503 -70.66 141.05 -24.15
N GLN A 504 -70.56 140.56 -22.92
CA GLN A 504 -70.91 141.31 -21.71
C GLN A 504 -69.96 142.49 -21.48
N LEU A 505 -68.66 142.34 -21.75
CA LEU A 505 -67.66 143.39 -21.67
C LEU A 505 -67.91 144.48 -22.71
N ASN A 506 -68.22 144.11 -23.96
CA ASN A 506 -68.57 145.06 -25.02
C ASN A 506 -69.88 145.79 -24.72
N LEU A 507 -70.86 145.13 -24.11
CA LEU A 507 -72.07 145.79 -23.59
C LEU A 507 -71.73 146.83 -22.49
N VAL A 508 -70.82 146.48 -21.58
CA VAL A 508 -70.33 147.37 -20.50
C VAL A 508 -69.40 148.48 -21.01
N LEU A 509 -68.67 148.26 -22.11
CA LEU A 509 -67.83 149.28 -22.77
C LEU A 509 -68.67 150.26 -23.59
N GLY A 510 -69.73 149.80 -24.25
CA GLY A 510 -70.73 150.67 -24.90
C GLY A 510 -71.47 151.60 -23.92
N ILE A 511 -71.55 151.22 -22.64
CA ILE A 511 -72.03 152.08 -21.54
C ILE A 511 -70.93 153.04 -21.04
N ARG A 512 -69.65 152.72 -21.24
CA ARG A 512 -68.49 153.45 -20.70
C ARG A 512 -68.01 154.59 -21.59
N ASP A 513 -68.11 154.47 -22.92
CA ASP A 513 -67.57 155.45 -23.87
C ASP A 513 -68.29 156.81 -23.90
N GLN A 514 -69.27 157.03 -23.01
CA GLN A 514 -69.92 158.33 -22.81
C GLN A 514 -69.18 159.25 -21.81
N LEU A 515 -68.15 158.80 -21.08
CA LEU A 515 -67.45 159.60 -20.06
C LEU A 515 -65.91 159.47 -20.08
N LYS A 516 -65.20 160.60 -20.11
CA LYS A 516 -63.74 160.82 -20.02
C LYS A 516 -63.47 162.11 -19.21
N PRO A 517 -62.24 162.42 -18.70
CA PRO A 517 -60.93 161.74 -18.82
C PRO A 517 -60.44 161.24 -17.40
N ALA A 518 -59.19 161.21 -16.90
CA ALA A 518 -57.87 161.72 -17.36
C ALA A 518 -56.64 161.06 -16.68
N HIS A 519 -55.50 161.08 -17.40
CA HIS A 519 -54.09 161.33 -17.01
C HIS A 519 -53.51 160.92 -15.62
N ILE A 520 -52.42 160.12 -15.62
CA ILE A 520 -51.13 160.26 -14.85
C ILE A 520 -50.19 159.04 -15.18
N PRO A 521 -48.83 159.10 -15.07
CA PRO A 521 -47.93 158.20 -15.83
C PRO A 521 -46.91 157.32 -15.04
N ASP A 522 -46.23 156.44 -15.80
CA ASP A 522 -44.86 155.89 -15.67
C ASP A 522 -44.36 155.01 -14.49
N THR A 523 -44.30 153.68 -14.75
CA THR A 523 -43.15 152.74 -14.50
C THR A 523 -42.65 152.41 -13.06
N PRO A 524 -41.80 151.38 -12.85
CA PRO A 524 -41.76 150.03 -13.46
C PRO A 524 -41.63 148.85 -12.44
N ALA A 525 -41.89 147.62 -12.91
CA ALA A 525 -41.36 146.32 -12.45
C ALA A 525 -41.53 145.84 -10.98
N VAL A 526 -42.12 144.65 -10.80
CA VAL A 526 -41.43 143.44 -10.27
C VAL A 526 -42.35 142.20 -10.34
N LYS A 527 -41.71 141.05 -10.61
CA LYS A 527 -42.18 139.64 -10.66
C LYS A 527 -43.47 139.32 -9.88
N MET A 528 -44.44 138.69 -10.57
CA MET A 528 -45.57 137.99 -9.93
C MET A 528 -45.11 136.76 -9.13
N GLY A 529 -45.90 136.39 -8.12
CA GLY A 529 -45.81 135.10 -7.45
C GLY A 529 -47.15 134.66 -6.84
N GLU A 530 -47.70 133.56 -7.34
CA GLU A 530 -48.77 132.77 -6.73
C GLU A 530 -48.40 131.29 -6.96
N ALA A 531 -48.22 130.39 -5.99
CA ALA A 531 -48.45 130.41 -4.55
C ALA A 531 -49.91 130.23 -4.05
N ARG A 532 -50.53 129.08 -4.39
CA ARG A 532 -51.43 128.27 -3.53
C ARG A 532 -51.89 126.98 -4.26
N SER A 533 -52.25 125.86 -3.60
CA SER A 533 -51.90 125.32 -2.27
C SER A 533 -52.60 123.95 -2.06
N ALA A 534 -52.08 123.12 -1.12
CA ALA A 534 -52.82 122.06 -0.41
C ALA A 534 -53.25 120.80 -1.21
N ALA A 535 -53.44 119.61 -0.62
CA ALA A 535 -52.98 119.03 0.67
C ALA A 535 -53.30 117.50 0.70
N ARG A 536 -52.94 116.83 1.81
CA ARG A 536 -53.12 115.40 2.20
C ARG A 536 -51.83 114.59 1.96
N ARG A 537 -51.22 113.93 2.96
CA ARG A 537 -51.66 112.85 3.90
C ARG A 537 -51.83 111.50 3.18
N ALA A 538 -51.48 110.33 3.73
CA ALA A 538 -50.58 109.94 4.84
C ALA A 538 -50.54 108.39 4.94
N HIS A 539 -49.46 107.79 5.47
CA HIS A 539 -49.39 106.39 5.98
C HIS A 539 -49.62 105.25 4.95
N THR A 540 -49.21 103.97 5.12
CA THR A 540 -48.33 103.27 6.11
C THR A 540 -47.89 101.91 5.54
N LYS A 541 -46.64 101.47 5.85
CA LYS A 541 -46.20 100.04 5.96
C LYS A 541 -46.32 99.18 4.66
N GLN A 542 -45.68 98.02 4.49
CA GLN A 542 -44.73 97.20 5.29
C GLN A 542 -43.83 96.37 4.34
N HIS A 543 -42.77 95.73 4.85
CA HIS A 543 -41.97 94.57 4.31
C HIS A 543 -41.88 94.35 2.78
N ARG A 544 -40.69 94.04 2.23
CA ARG A 544 -39.92 92.83 2.57
C ARG A 544 -38.47 92.89 2.07
N ASP A 545 -37.65 91.98 2.58
CA ASP A 545 -36.24 91.75 2.26
C ASP A 545 -36.03 91.23 0.82
N GLY A 546 -34.87 91.50 0.20
CA GLY A 546 -34.64 91.08 -1.18
C GLY A 546 -33.31 91.48 -1.86
N SER A 547 -32.16 91.33 -1.19
CA SER A 547 -30.84 91.53 -1.83
C SER A 547 -29.93 90.30 -1.66
N SER A 548 -29.75 89.56 -2.75
CA SER A 548 -28.66 88.58 -3.00
C SER A 548 -27.58 89.24 -3.88
N PRO A 549 -26.45 88.61 -4.25
CA PRO A 549 -25.86 87.31 -3.84
C PRO A 549 -24.50 87.54 -3.11
N ALA A 550 -23.53 86.63 -2.95
CA ALA A 550 -23.27 85.26 -3.44
C ALA A 550 -22.41 84.48 -2.41
N ALA A 551 -22.68 83.19 -2.18
CA ALA A 551 -21.88 82.03 -2.65
C ALA A 551 -20.77 81.54 -1.69
N SER A 552 -20.52 80.22 -1.73
CA SER A 552 -19.49 79.46 -0.99
C SER A 552 -19.68 79.35 0.54
N SER A 553 -19.30 78.28 1.23
CA SER A 553 -19.07 76.87 0.83
C SER A 553 -18.94 75.98 2.08
N GLU A 554 -19.05 74.66 1.90
CA GLU A 554 -18.73 73.58 2.86
C GLU A 554 -19.69 73.35 4.05
N GLY A 555 -19.73 72.09 4.50
CA GLY A 555 -20.78 71.53 5.38
C GLY A 555 -20.26 70.95 6.70
N PRO A 556 -21.13 70.29 7.49
CA PRO A 556 -20.92 70.14 8.93
C PRO A 556 -20.11 68.91 9.35
N VAL A 557 -19.27 69.09 10.37
CA VAL A 557 -18.71 67.98 11.16
C VAL A 557 -19.79 67.47 12.13
N VAL A 558 -20.34 66.28 11.87
CA VAL A 558 -21.25 65.60 12.78
C VAL A 558 -20.47 64.52 13.55
N SER A 559 -20.36 64.67 14.86
CA SER A 559 -19.82 63.65 15.74
C SER A 559 -20.87 62.58 16.05
N HIS A 560 -20.46 61.32 16.06
CA HIS A 560 -21.28 60.17 16.48
C HIS A 560 -20.58 59.38 17.58
N SER A 561 -21.37 58.82 18.49
CA SER A 561 -20.91 58.16 19.71
C SER A 561 -21.22 56.67 19.71
N HIS A 562 -20.35 55.90 20.38
CA HIS A 562 -20.53 54.48 20.73
C HIS A 562 -20.51 53.48 19.53
N PRO A 563 -20.27 52.16 19.75
CA PRO A 563 -20.31 51.41 21.01
C PRO A 563 -19.00 50.73 21.48
N SER A 564 -19.06 50.22 22.72
CA SER A 564 -17.97 49.56 23.45
C SER A 564 -17.65 48.15 22.93
N ARG A 565 -16.36 47.76 22.99
CA ARG A 565 -15.87 46.39 22.72
C ARG A 565 -16.44 45.34 23.69
N PRO A 566 -17.03 44.22 23.21
CA PRO A 566 -17.32 43.05 24.03
C PRO A 566 -16.29 41.90 23.88
N ALA A 567 -15.85 41.35 25.01
CA ALA A 567 -15.55 39.92 25.23
C ALA A 567 -14.66 39.12 24.24
N LEU A 568 -13.39 39.50 24.02
CA LEU A 568 -12.38 38.59 23.43
C LEU A 568 -12.00 37.39 24.34
N SER A 569 -12.38 37.40 25.62
CA SER A 569 -11.99 36.40 26.64
C SER A 569 -12.83 35.11 26.71
N LYS A 570 -13.72 34.89 25.73
CA LYS A 570 -14.48 33.63 25.57
C LYS A 570 -13.85 32.69 24.53
N SER A 571 -13.40 33.21 23.38
CA SER A 571 -12.85 32.38 22.28
C SER A 571 -11.62 31.56 22.71
N LEU A 572 -10.67 32.18 23.42
CA LEU A 572 -9.43 31.51 23.85
C LEU A 572 -9.67 30.36 24.84
N ARG A 573 -10.74 30.43 25.66
CA ARG A 573 -11.15 29.33 26.54
C ARG A 573 -11.87 28.21 25.80
N GLY A 574 -12.42 28.48 24.62
CA GLY A 574 -12.93 27.44 23.71
C GLY A 574 -11.79 26.59 23.15
N GLN A 575 -10.76 27.23 22.59
CA GLN A 575 -9.59 26.53 22.03
C GLN A 575 -8.87 25.67 23.07
N ALA A 576 -8.59 26.22 24.27
CA ALA A 576 -7.93 25.46 25.34
C ALA A 576 -8.76 24.23 25.79
N LYS A 577 -10.08 24.34 25.90
CA LYS A 577 -10.95 23.20 26.22
C LYS A 577 -11.02 22.17 25.09
N SER A 578 -10.98 22.60 23.83
CA SER A 578 -10.96 21.69 22.68
C SER A 578 -9.68 20.87 22.62
N ILE A 579 -8.53 21.47 22.96
CA ILE A 579 -7.24 20.77 23.04
C ILE A 579 -7.26 19.74 24.18
N GLN A 580 -7.69 20.16 25.38
CA GLN A 580 -7.83 19.26 26.54
C GLN A 580 -8.70 18.03 26.22
N ALA A 581 -9.88 18.24 25.61
CA ALA A 581 -10.78 17.13 25.29
C ALA A 581 -10.22 16.16 24.23
N MET A 582 -9.39 16.64 23.30
CA MET A 582 -8.71 15.77 22.33
C MET A 582 -7.53 15.01 22.97
N LEU A 583 -6.82 15.59 23.95
CA LEU A 583 -5.80 14.91 24.73
C LEU A 583 -6.42 13.79 25.60
N GLU A 584 -7.52 14.08 26.30
CA GLU A 584 -8.29 13.11 27.07
C GLU A 584 -8.79 11.94 26.18
N GLN A 585 -9.23 12.24 24.95
CA GLN A 585 -9.62 11.22 23.98
C GLN A 585 -8.42 10.42 23.42
N CYS A 586 -7.23 11.01 23.31
CA CYS A 586 -6.00 10.26 23.01
C CYS A 586 -5.64 9.28 24.14
N GLU A 587 -5.69 9.71 25.41
CA GLU A 587 -5.45 8.84 26.56
C GLU A 587 -6.40 7.62 26.54
N ASP A 588 -7.69 7.83 26.26
CA ASP A 588 -8.66 6.75 26.21
C ASP A 588 -8.44 5.80 25.02
N TYR A 589 -7.96 6.29 23.86
CA TYR A 589 -7.55 5.39 22.77
C TYR A 589 -6.28 4.58 23.11
N VAL A 590 -5.30 5.18 23.79
CA VAL A 590 -4.12 4.44 24.31
C VAL A 590 -4.54 3.36 25.30
N ARG A 591 -5.41 3.68 26.27
CA ARG A 591 -5.97 2.73 27.25
C ARG A 591 -6.76 1.58 26.61
N LEU A 592 -7.33 1.80 25.42
CA LEU A 592 -8.10 0.81 24.66
C LEU A 592 -7.25 0.04 23.63
N GLY A 593 -5.93 0.25 23.57
CA GLY A 593 -5.05 -0.39 22.59
C GLY A 593 -5.25 0.09 21.14
N LYS A 594 -5.92 1.23 20.95
CA LYS A 594 -6.25 1.79 19.62
C LYS A 594 -5.14 2.74 19.16
N LEU A 595 -3.93 2.21 18.99
CA LEU A 595 -2.72 2.99 18.80
C LEU A 595 -2.72 3.81 17.49
N GLU A 596 -3.32 3.28 16.42
CA GLU A 596 -3.52 4.04 15.17
C GLU A 596 -4.51 5.20 15.35
N ASP A 597 -5.68 4.98 15.94
CA ASP A 597 -6.65 6.06 16.25
C ASP A 597 -6.03 7.13 17.17
N ALA A 598 -5.23 6.72 18.15
CA ALA A 598 -4.52 7.60 19.06
C ALA A 598 -3.47 8.46 18.35
N ARG A 599 -2.71 7.87 17.41
CA ARG A 599 -1.74 8.59 16.56
C ARG A 599 -2.43 9.60 15.66
N ASP A 600 -3.50 9.19 14.98
CA ASP A 600 -4.25 10.03 14.04
C ASP A 600 -4.88 11.24 14.75
N LEU A 601 -5.29 11.06 16.01
CA LEU A 601 -5.78 12.14 16.87
C LEU A 601 -4.64 13.00 17.44
N TYR A 602 -3.48 12.42 17.79
CA TYR A 602 -2.28 13.15 18.21
C TYR A 602 -1.76 14.09 17.12
N GLU A 603 -1.67 13.64 15.86
CA GLU A 603 -1.20 14.49 14.75
C GLU A 603 -2.15 15.71 14.56
N ARG A 604 -3.46 15.54 14.78
CA ARG A 604 -4.46 16.63 14.80
C ARG A 604 -4.29 17.55 16.01
N VAL A 605 -4.05 17.00 17.21
CA VAL A 605 -3.76 17.79 18.43
C VAL A 605 -2.53 18.67 18.23
N SER A 606 -1.48 18.14 17.61
CA SER A 606 -0.25 18.88 17.29
C SER A 606 -0.51 20.05 16.34
N ALA A 607 -1.20 19.82 15.23
CA ALA A 607 -1.56 20.87 14.26
C ALA A 607 -2.47 21.97 14.86
N VAL A 608 -3.39 21.58 15.76
CA VAL A 608 -4.23 22.55 16.50
C VAL A 608 -3.41 23.30 17.55
N LEU A 609 -2.49 22.64 18.26
CA LEU A 609 -1.59 23.30 19.22
C LEU A 609 -0.71 24.35 18.53
N ASP A 610 -0.24 24.08 17.32
CA ASP A 610 0.59 25.03 16.58
C ASP A 610 -0.16 26.29 16.16
N THR A 611 -1.41 26.15 15.73
CA THR A 611 -2.25 27.26 15.28
C THR A 611 -3.04 27.97 16.39
N ALA A 612 -3.19 27.36 17.59
CA ALA A 612 -3.99 27.90 18.68
C ALA A 612 -3.39 29.17 19.33
N ARG A 613 -4.24 30.18 19.56
CA ARG A 613 -3.86 31.48 20.15
C ARG A 613 -3.95 31.49 21.69
N ILE A 614 -3.65 30.35 22.31
CA ILE A 614 -3.68 30.14 23.76
C ILE A 614 -2.46 30.77 24.47
N ASN A 615 -2.52 30.90 25.79
CA ASN A 615 -1.43 31.48 26.59
C ASN A 615 -0.17 30.59 26.50
N LYS A 616 1.02 31.19 26.38
CA LYS A 616 2.33 30.52 26.33
C LYS A 616 2.59 29.56 27.50
N ALA A 617 1.98 29.78 28.66
CA ALA A 617 2.00 28.82 29.77
C ALA A 617 1.23 27.53 29.41
N GLN A 618 -0.06 27.68 29.05
CA GLN A 618 -0.93 26.55 28.69
C GLN A 618 -0.44 25.83 27.41
N LYS A 619 0.13 26.55 26.44
CA LYS A 619 0.74 25.92 25.26
C LYS A 619 1.94 25.04 25.63
N ARG A 620 2.66 25.32 26.71
CA ARG A 620 3.73 24.43 27.21
C ARG A 620 3.17 23.22 27.94
N GLU A 621 2.17 23.44 28.80
CA GLU A 621 1.46 22.40 29.55
C GLU A 621 0.90 21.32 28.63
N PHE A 622 0.11 21.71 27.62
CA PHE A 622 -0.40 20.78 26.60
C PHE A 622 0.72 20.14 25.75
N PHE A 623 1.86 20.79 25.53
CA PHE A 623 2.97 20.22 24.75
C PHE A 623 3.74 19.15 25.54
N VAL A 624 3.78 19.26 26.88
CA VAL A 624 4.29 18.20 27.76
C VAL A 624 3.35 16.99 27.72
N GLN A 625 2.05 17.19 27.96
CA GLN A 625 1.04 16.13 27.91
C GLN A 625 1.00 15.42 26.54
N ALA A 626 1.07 16.20 25.45
CA ALA A 626 1.16 15.64 24.10
C ALA A 626 2.46 14.85 23.88
N SER A 627 3.59 15.32 24.40
CA SER A 627 4.87 14.59 24.29
C SER A 627 4.90 13.32 25.14
N GLU A 628 4.21 13.29 26.28
CA GLU A 628 4.05 12.10 27.13
C GLU A 628 3.19 11.06 26.40
N LEU A 629 2.03 11.45 25.89
CA LEU A 629 1.17 10.60 25.04
C LEU A 629 1.89 10.08 23.78
N TYR A 630 2.69 10.92 23.10
CA TYR A 630 3.47 10.46 21.94
C TYR A 630 4.45 9.34 22.31
N ASN A 631 5.11 9.45 23.46
CA ASN A 631 6.02 8.42 23.93
C ASN A 631 5.26 7.13 24.31
N GLU A 632 4.07 7.23 24.91
CA GLU A 632 3.22 6.05 25.20
C GLU A 632 2.73 5.36 23.92
N ILE A 633 2.22 6.12 22.95
CA ILE A 633 1.78 5.60 21.64
C ILE A 633 2.96 4.94 20.91
N HIS A 634 4.12 5.60 20.88
CA HIS A 634 5.29 5.10 20.15
C HIS A 634 5.93 3.88 20.83
N MET A 635 5.99 3.83 22.16
CA MET A 635 6.45 2.65 22.90
C MET A 635 5.47 1.49 22.79
N GLY A 636 4.16 1.76 22.73
CA GLY A 636 3.12 0.75 22.45
C GLY A 636 3.32 0.09 21.09
N MET A 637 3.41 0.89 20.02
CA MET A 637 3.63 0.40 18.64
C MET A 637 5.02 -0.25 18.40
N MET A 638 5.90 -0.23 19.40
CA MET A 638 7.21 -0.88 19.39
C MET A 638 7.26 -2.13 20.29
N GLY A 639 6.14 -2.47 20.94
CA GLY A 639 5.97 -3.63 21.83
C GLY A 639 4.94 -4.67 21.35
N GLU A 640 4.27 -4.39 20.23
CA GLU A 640 3.40 -5.32 19.48
C GLU A 640 4.15 -5.93 18.27
#